data_AF-B4WV89-F1
#
_entry.id   AF-B4WV89-F1
#
_cell.length_a   1.000
_cell.length_b   1.000
_cell.length_c   1.000
_cell.angle_alpha   90.00
_cell.angle_beta   90.00
_cell.angle_gamma   90.00
#
_symmetry.space_group_name_H-M   'P 1'
#
loop_
_entity.id
_entity.type
_entity.pdbx_description
1 polymer ?
#
loop_
_entity_poly.entity_id
_entity_poly.type
_entity_poly.pdbx_seq_one_letter_code
_entity_poly.pdbx_strand_id
1 'polypeptide(L)'
;MLLKKSLSGKKPSNAQVFKQKKFEDQCDFLAFCRQQLQDEDVGCYLNRRRNNLTKLWEYSVVYAFEVRGIHPLLYPGEAEATLRRVEQTLKRLYGGQRLVFRFSSRADDSAKQAEISELINNTDIVEHQYFQASRSKNIRLINDQGKRQHKRITVFAEYKLGEFDNQGRNLIEKALGNAEFYYHRVFGKQKQVPGELLKSLLTDAFNNGYLPLKSLLASMGLRTITHKVTELWEDLWKTFNPKAEFNQKLPGLGYHLVLEGTSLYEDYLDVDHSEVDPLSLAVGEQVPRAGCSYVQLGQEIIGAIGLEEKPAAFTSPEHQLLFLWEAVCNIPNCEIFCELSPSPQLVSKIALQRVAKESMAGQSMAAKRNNVSVEAGHHLDEAMDAQSRIYSGAVPINISLCAFLHRPTTQALKNGFREFEGEFNQSKWKPETDAAWMLWLNSLPVTMDALYNDNRRKVYLSDEAPALMPLVKPFTGDATGIEFITKKGRVPVHVDIYARTVGILAFGESRSGKTGVSEDIIINGLVRGLNVLAIDYPKPGGIHSLKYLAKMFGSMSAYVDVATEKNNLLQPPNPFKMASLAESDRQGRMKQHYDFCVTALTMMVMGNDNAPIGKRVRSLLVQTITPFFEHYEGAFKAAFAAGLGSPEWQQMPTLHHFLAFFEQFDFDMPVGQQFIEEASALIILELRTWLYSRVGQAISAPSTIDPDAQFTVFALDSVNDDIDAAIIALSAQAFMLRKAFELRSCISIVDEAPVLLKFEALARIVGMMCSNGMAAGIKPVIISQDPASITNSIIASQITNNLKVRFIGAITRNAAREFEKLLGYDPAVLKDNTTEQFFTNAQTLSSSWLVDIDSKLVHCDHYLPPEWLAALANNKSEIWLRDMVTARFENKYQAHSAFTKIYVEALRAGRIDYLYNNREKLQQPMYANV
;
A
#
# COMPACT_ATOMS: atom_id res chain seq x y z
N MET A 1 45.69 12.96 5.68
CA MET A 1 46.92 13.44 6.35
C MET A 1 46.92 12.94 7.79
N LEU A 2 47.54 11.79 8.09
CA LEU A 2 47.77 11.29 9.46
C LEU A 2 48.91 10.24 9.39
N LEU A 3 50.15 10.70 9.60
CA LEU A 3 51.35 9.88 9.73
C LEU A 3 51.53 9.48 11.20
N LYS A 4 51.41 8.18 11.52
CA LYS A 4 51.96 7.64 12.79
C LYS A 4 53.45 7.37 12.60
N LYS A 5 54.28 8.11 13.36
CA LYS A 5 55.72 7.91 13.52
C LYS A 5 56.03 6.48 13.98
N SER A 6 56.92 5.78 13.30
CA SER A 6 57.51 4.54 13.80
C SER A 6 58.64 4.88 14.78
N LEU A 7 58.58 4.28 15.97
CA LEU A 7 59.70 4.19 16.91
C LEU A 7 60.32 2.81 16.74
N SER A 8 61.31 2.68 15.85
CA SER A 8 62.46 1.77 15.99
C SER A 8 63.34 1.85 14.74
N GLY A 9 64.63 2.14 14.96
CA GLY A 9 65.64 2.32 13.91
C GLY A 9 66.13 1.01 13.30
N LYS A 10 65.30 0.35 12.50
CA LYS A 10 65.74 -0.66 11.52
C LYS A 10 65.02 -0.42 10.20
N LYS A 11 65.78 -0.19 9.12
CA LYS A 11 65.27 -0.10 7.74
C LYS A 11 64.52 -1.41 7.40
N PRO A 12 63.22 -1.36 7.06
CA PRO A 12 62.57 -2.47 6.40
C PRO A 12 62.82 -2.33 4.89
N SER A 13 63.65 -3.21 4.33
CA SER A 13 63.61 -3.51 2.90
C SER A 13 62.25 -4.09 2.55
N ASN A 14 61.59 -3.53 1.53
CA ASN A 14 60.26 -3.89 1.02
C ASN A 14 59.09 -3.50 1.92
N ALA A 15 58.87 -2.19 2.09
CA ALA A 15 57.52 -1.69 2.36
C ALA A 15 56.65 -2.01 1.12
N GLN A 16 55.78 -3.02 1.23
CA GLN A 16 54.68 -3.20 0.29
C GLN A 16 53.86 -1.91 0.28
N VAL A 17 54.03 -1.12 -0.77
CA VAL A 17 53.12 -0.01 -1.07
C VAL A 17 51.80 -0.66 -1.47
N PHE A 18 50.87 -0.77 -0.54
CA PHE A 18 49.48 -1.10 -0.86
C PHE A 18 48.93 0.02 -1.76
N LYS A 19 48.95 -0.19 -3.09
CA LYS A 19 48.20 0.66 -4.01
C LYS A 19 46.73 0.49 -3.65
N GLN A 20 46.09 1.55 -3.16
CA GLN A 20 44.63 1.60 -3.08
C GLN A 20 44.10 1.48 -4.51
N LYS A 21 43.38 0.40 -4.80
CA LYS A 21 42.58 0.27 -6.03
C LYS A 21 41.36 1.18 -5.90
N LYS A 22 40.93 1.77 -7.01
CA LYS A 22 39.64 2.48 -7.04
C LYS A 22 38.50 1.45 -6.83
N PHE A 23 37.33 1.92 -6.42
CA PHE A 23 36.19 1.02 -6.21
C PHE A 23 35.75 0.40 -7.54
N GLU A 24 35.72 1.21 -8.60
CA GLU A 24 35.35 0.82 -9.95
C GLU A 24 36.26 -0.28 -10.50
N ASP A 25 37.54 -0.30 -10.14
CA ASP A 25 38.51 -1.36 -10.52
C ASP A 25 38.22 -2.72 -9.86
N GLN A 26 37.29 -2.77 -8.89
CA GLN A 26 36.85 -4.00 -8.21
C GLN A 26 35.51 -4.52 -8.75
N CYS A 27 34.81 -3.73 -9.56
CA CYS A 27 33.59 -4.14 -10.24
C CYS A 27 33.91 -4.60 -11.67
N ASP A 28 32.99 -5.36 -12.26
CA ASP A 28 33.08 -5.84 -13.64
C ASP A 28 32.18 -5.04 -14.59
N PHE A 29 31.54 -3.98 -14.11
CA PHE A 29 30.59 -3.19 -14.90
C PHE A 29 31.24 -2.52 -16.11
N LEU A 30 30.60 -2.67 -17.27
CA LEU A 30 31.01 -2.01 -18.50
C LEU A 30 30.03 -0.90 -18.89
N ALA A 31 28.73 -1.20 -18.91
CA ALA A 31 27.70 -0.24 -19.29
C ALA A 31 26.30 -0.74 -18.89
N PHE A 32 25.36 0.19 -18.80
CA PHE A 32 23.96 -0.14 -18.96
C PHE A 32 23.66 -0.36 -20.45
N CYS A 33 22.75 -1.27 -20.76
CA CYS A 33 22.26 -1.46 -22.11
C CYS A 33 20.72 -1.48 -22.12
N ARG A 34 20.12 -0.75 -23.06
CA ARG A 34 18.70 -0.81 -23.41
C ARG A 34 18.55 -1.66 -24.67
N GLN A 35 17.69 -2.65 -24.64
CA GLN A 35 17.40 -3.51 -25.79
C GLN A 35 15.93 -3.30 -26.18
N GLN A 36 15.72 -2.77 -27.37
CA GLN A 36 14.41 -2.54 -27.97
C GLN A 36 14.24 -3.52 -29.15
N LEU A 37 13.77 -4.72 -28.83
CA LEU A 37 13.68 -5.86 -29.74
C LEU A 37 12.34 -6.58 -29.53
N GLN A 38 11.70 -7.03 -30.61
CA GLN A 38 10.47 -7.86 -30.56
C GLN A 38 9.37 -7.26 -29.66
N ASP A 39 9.10 -5.96 -29.80
CA ASP A 39 8.13 -5.19 -28.98
C ASP A 39 8.42 -5.11 -27.48
N GLU A 40 9.60 -5.56 -27.04
CA GLU A 40 10.09 -5.41 -25.67
C GLU A 40 11.06 -4.23 -25.58
N ASP A 41 11.03 -3.54 -24.44
CA ASP A 41 11.98 -2.48 -24.07
C ASP A 41 12.55 -2.82 -22.68
N VAL A 42 13.74 -3.42 -22.68
CA VAL A 42 14.40 -3.97 -21.48
C VAL A 42 15.75 -3.34 -21.22
N GLY A 43 16.03 -3.05 -19.95
CA GLY A 43 17.36 -2.70 -19.48
C GLY A 43 18.15 -3.92 -19.01
N CYS A 44 19.47 -3.90 -19.17
CA CYS A 44 20.38 -4.86 -18.55
C CYS A 44 21.72 -4.23 -18.14
N TYR A 45 22.38 -4.87 -17.17
CA TYR A 45 23.79 -4.61 -16.87
C TYR A 45 24.65 -5.43 -17.81
N LEU A 46 25.60 -4.78 -18.49
CA LEU A 46 26.65 -5.46 -19.23
C LEU A 46 27.93 -5.45 -18.38
N ASN A 47 28.39 -6.64 -18.01
CA ASN A 47 29.62 -6.84 -17.26
C ASN A 47 30.70 -7.45 -18.16
N ARG A 48 31.95 -7.10 -17.88
CA ARG A 48 33.12 -7.59 -18.59
C ARG A 48 34.31 -7.75 -17.64
N ARG A 49 34.90 -8.94 -17.66
CA ARG A 49 36.11 -9.25 -16.91
C ARG A 49 37.15 -9.93 -17.78
N ARG A 50 38.42 -9.75 -17.44
CA ARG A 50 39.51 -10.50 -18.08
C ARG A 50 39.77 -11.80 -17.32
N ASN A 51 39.63 -12.94 -18.00
CA ASN A 51 39.93 -14.24 -17.41
C ASN A 51 41.42 -14.34 -17.07
N ASN A 52 41.74 -14.71 -15.82
CA ASN A 52 43.11 -14.74 -15.34
C ASN A 52 43.96 -15.86 -15.97
N LEU A 53 43.34 -16.97 -16.38
CA LEU A 53 43.97 -18.14 -17.00
C LEU A 53 44.12 -17.96 -18.51
N THR A 54 43.03 -17.69 -19.22
CA THR A 54 43.01 -17.60 -20.69
C THR A 54 43.43 -16.24 -21.21
N LYS A 55 43.43 -15.20 -20.37
CA LYS A 55 43.66 -13.78 -20.72
C LYS A 55 42.64 -13.20 -21.70
N LEU A 56 41.59 -13.95 -22.05
CA LEU A 56 40.47 -13.52 -22.87
C LEU A 56 39.47 -12.67 -22.06
N TRP A 57 38.64 -11.92 -22.76
CA TRP A 57 37.52 -11.19 -22.15
C TRP A 57 36.31 -12.11 -22.02
N GLU A 58 35.73 -12.14 -20.82
CA GLU A 58 34.45 -12.75 -20.53
C GLU A 58 33.40 -11.66 -20.35
N TYR A 59 32.19 -11.93 -20.82
CA TYR A 59 31.07 -11.02 -20.72
C TYR A 59 29.91 -11.72 -20.02
N SER A 60 29.16 -10.99 -19.22
CA SER A 60 27.84 -11.42 -18.77
C SER A 60 26.83 -10.29 -18.88
N VAL A 61 25.59 -10.68 -19.07
CA VAL A 61 24.44 -9.78 -19.12
C VAL A 61 23.54 -10.13 -17.94
N VAL A 62 23.18 -9.12 -17.14
CA VAL A 62 22.30 -9.29 -15.99
C VAL A 62 21.00 -8.53 -16.25
N TYR A 63 19.90 -9.26 -16.37
CA TYR A 63 18.55 -8.70 -16.43
C TYR A 63 17.97 -8.61 -15.03
N ALA A 64 17.17 -7.59 -14.75
CA ALA A 64 16.47 -7.48 -13.47
C ALA A 64 14.95 -7.54 -13.66
N PHE A 65 14.29 -8.25 -12.77
CA PHE A 65 12.84 -8.40 -12.73
C PHE A 65 12.33 -8.04 -11.34
N GLU A 66 11.43 -7.07 -11.23
CA GLU A 66 10.67 -6.85 -10.00
C GLU A 66 9.54 -7.87 -9.90
N VAL A 67 9.41 -8.49 -8.72
CA VAL A 67 8.43 -9.53 -8.46
C VAL A 67 7.39 -9.03 -7.47
N ARG A 68 6.10 -9.20 -7.79
CA ARG A 68 5.00 -8.83 -6.88
C ARG A 68 4.99 -9.66 -5.58
N GLY A 69 5.60 -10.84 -5.62
CA GLY A 69 5.71 -11.79 -4.51
C GLY A 69 4.40 -12.53 -4.22
N ILE A 70 4.53 -13.53 -3.36
CA ILE A 70 3.42 -14.35 -2.86
C ILE A 70 2.92 -13.72 -1.57
N HIS A 71 1.60 -13.55 -1.44
CA HIS A 71 1.01 -13.00 -0.23
C HIS A 71 1.13 -14.01 0.93
N PRO A 72 1.50 -13.59 2.17
CA PRO A 72 1.70 -14.52 3.28
C PRO A 72 0.42 -15.16 3.81
N LEU A 73 -0.75 -14.53 3.63
CA LEU A 73 -2.04 -15.14 3.98
C LEU A 73 -2.54 -15.96 2.79
N LEU A 74 -2.34 -17.28 2.87
CA LEU A 74 -2.62 -18.24 1.79
C LEU A 74 -3.94 -18.95 2.03
N TYR A 75 -4.67 -19.22 0.95
CA TYR A 75 -5.82 -20.12 0.99
C TYR A 75 -5.35 -21.59 1.10
N PRO A 76 -6.20 -22.49 1.64
CA PRO A 76 -5.86 -23.91 1.74
C PRO A 76 -5.36 -24.50 0.41
N GLY A 77 -4.20 -25.16 0.44
CA GLY A 77 -3.58 -25.80 -0.74
C GLY A 77 -2.76 -24.86 -1.64
N GLU A 78 -2.83 -23.53 -1.47
CA GLU A 78 -2.05 -22.60 -2.29
C GLU A 78 -0.54 -22.74 -2.07
N ALA A 79 -0.12 -23.02 -0.83
CA ALA A 79 1.29 -23.22 -0.51
C ALA A 79 1.87 -24.42 -1.26
N GLU A 80 1.20 -25.57 -1.21
CA GLU A 80 1.62 -26.78 -1.91
C GLU A 80 1.64 -26.60 -3.42
N ALA A 81 0.59 -26.01 -4.00
CA ALA A 81 0.53 -25.72 -5.43
C ALA A 81 1.67 -24.77 -5.88
N THR A 82 2.06 -23.84 -5.02
CA THR A 82 3.13 -22.89 -5.32
C THR A 82 4.51 -23.54 -5.21
N LEU A 83 4.76 -24.31 -4.13
CA LEU A 83 6.00 -25.06 -3.97
C LEU A 83 6.24 -26.02 -5.14
N ARG A 84 5.22 -26.79 -5.54
CA ARG A 84 5.31 -27.70 -6.70
C ARG A 84 5.64 -26.95 -7.99
N ARG A 85 5.03 -25.79 -8.24
CA ARG A 85 5.32 -24.96 -9.43
C ARG A 85 6.76 -24.46 -9.45
N VAL A 86 7.24 -23.95 -8.31
CA VAL A 86 8.63 -23.49 -8.16
C VAL A 86 9.60 -24.65 -8.36
N GLU A 87 9.37 -25.78 -7.68
CA GLU A 87 10.19 -27.00 -7.80
C GLU A 87 10.31 -27.47 -9.26
N GLN A 88 9.18 -27.65 -9.96
CA GLN A 88 9.17 -28.11 -11.35
C GLN A 88 9.89 -27.14 -12.29
N THR A 89 9.83 -25.85 -11.98
CA THR A 89 10.53 -24.84 -12.78
C THR A 89 12.02 -24.83 -12.51
N LEU A 90 12.45 -25.01 -11.26
CA LEU A 90 13.85 -25.11 -10.90
C LEU A 90 14.55 -26.30 -11.58
N LYS A 91 13.81 -27.39 -11.87
CA LYS A 91 14.32 -28.53 -12.67
C LYS A 91 14.73 -28.16 -14.10
N ARG A 92 14.28 -27.01 -14.61
CA ARG A 92 14.57 -26.51 -15.97
C ARG A 92 15.77 -25.56 -16.02
N LEU A 93 16.39 -25.22 -14.88
CA LEU A 93 17.61 -24.40 -14.85
C LEU A 93 18.76 -25.14 -15.55
N TYR A 94 19.37 -24.50 -16.55
CA TYR A 94 20.49 -25.06 -17.32
C TYR A 94 21.82 -24.40 -16.98
N GLY A 95 22.92 -25.08 -17.34
CA GLY A 95 24.28 -24.62 -17.06
C GLY A 95 24.56 -23.22 -17.64
N GLY A 96 25.26 -22.38 -16.88
CA GLY A 96 25.61 -21.01 -17.28
C GLY A 96 24.60 -19.93 -16.86
N GLN A 97 23.43 -20.31 -16.32
CA GLN A 97 22.48 -19.39 -15.71
C GLN A 97 22.70 -19.24 -14.20
N ARG A 98 22.52 -18.03 -13.71
CA ARG A 98 22.50 -17.71 -12.27
C ARG A 98 21.33 -16.79 -11.97
N LEU A 99 20.54 -17.14 -10.97
CA LEU A 99 19.43 -16.31 -10.48
C LEU A 99 19.77 -15.82 -9.08
N VAL A 100 19.73 -14.51 -8.85
CA VAL A 100 19.90 -13.91 -7.53
C VAL A 100 18.60 -13.24 -7.14
N PHE A 101 17.92 -13.80 -6.15
CA PHE A 101 16.76 -13.19 -5.53
C PHE A 101 17.24 -12.24 -4.43
N ARG A 102 17.03 -10.94 -4.63
CA ARG A 102 17.25 -9.89 -3.64
C ARG A 102 15.91 -9.49 -3.05
N PHE A 103 15.70 -9.80 -1.79
CA PHE A 103 14.67 -9.15 -0.99
C PHE A 103 15.26 -7.95 -0.28
N SER A 104 14.60 -6.81 -0.38
CA SER A 104 15.02 -5.58 0.30
C SER A 104 13.89 -5.08 1.18
N SER A 105 14.23 -4.66 2.40
CA SER A 105 13.36 -4.00 3.37
C SER A 105 14.02 -2.70 3.81
N ARG A 106 13.48 -1.56 3.42
CA ARG A 106 14.06 -0.24 3.70
C ARG A 106 13.05 0.76 4.24
N ALA A 107 13.46 1.54 5.24
CA ALA A 107 12.76 2.77 5.61
C ALA A 107 12.98 3.81 4.51
N ASP A 108 11.90 4.25 3.86
CA ASP A 108 11.93 5.32 2.86
C ASP A 108 10.56 6.02 2.89
N ASP A 109 10.54 7.30 3.22
CA ASP A 109 9.33 8.12 3.20
C ASP A 109 9.34 9.17 2.09
N SER A 110 10.35 9.18 1.21
CA SER A 110 10.60 10.26 0.26
C SER A 110 9.42 10.54 -0.67
N ALA A 111 8.87 9.50 -1.30
CA ALA A 111 7.70 9.62 -2.17
C ALA A 111 6.46 10.14 -1.40
N LYS A 112 6.32 9.73 -0.14
CA LYS A 112 5.18 10.14 0.68
C LYS A 112 5.31 11.57 1.19
N GLN A 113 6.53 12.01 1.50
CA GLN A 113 6.81 13.40 1.85
C GLN A 113 6.60 14.33 0.64
N ALA A 114 6.98 13.89 -0.56
CA ALA A 114 6.70 14.61 -1.80
C ALA A 114 5.19 14.78 -2.05
N GLU A 115 4.40 13.69 -1.93
CA GLU A 115 2.94 13.75 -2.04
C GLU A 115 2.34 14.74 -1.04
N ILE A 116 2.74 14.68 0.23
CA ILE A 116 2.19 15.58 1.26
C ILE A 116 2.60 17.03 1.01
N SER A 117 3.83 17.26 0.56
CA SER A 117 4.32 18.59 0.21
C SER A 117 3.53 19.19 -0.97
N GLU A 118 3.22 18.38 -1.98
CA GLU A 118 2.37 18.79 -3.09
C GLU A 118 0.95 19.13 -2.62
N LEU A 119 0.36 18.32 -1.75
CA LEU A 119 -0.96 18.59 -1.17
C LEU A 119 -0.98 19.91 -0.36
N ILE A 120 0.09 20.21 0.38
CA ILE A 120 0.23 21.47 1.13
C ILE A 120 0.36 22.67 0.17
N ASN A 121 1.13 22.53 -0.91
CA ASN A 121 1.38 23.60 -1.87
C ASN A 121 0.16 23.89 -2.77
N ASN A 122 -0.72 22.90 -2.97
CA ASN A 122 -1.91 23.02 -3.82
C ASN A 122 -3.13 23.62 -3.10
N THR A 123 -3.01 24.03 -1.83
CA THR A 123 -4.11 24.56 -1.03
C THR A 123 -3.69 25.83 -0.28
N ASP A 124 -4.50 26.88 -0.36
CA ASP A 124 -4.31 28.12 0.43
C ASP A 124 -4.98 28.04 1.82
N ILE A 125 -5.66 26.92 2.08
CA ILE A 125 -6.44 26.69 3.30
C ILE A 125 -5.50 26.24 4.42
N VAL A 126 -5.39 27.07 5.46
CA VAL A 126 -4.47 26.84 6.59
C VAL A 126 -4.81 25.57 7.36
N GLU A 127 -6.09 25.22 7.48
CA GLU A 127 -6.56 24.00 8.12
C GLU A 127 -6.04 22.75 7.41
N HIS A 128 -6.05 22.74 6.07
CA HIS A 128 -5.48 21.65 5.26
C HIS A 128 -3.97 21.55 5.48
N GLN A 129 -3.26 22.68 5.42
CA GLN A 129 -1.82 22.71 5.62
C GLN A 129 -1.43 22.22 7.02
N TYR A 130 -2.17 22.62 8.06
CA TYR A 130 -1.94 22.21 9.45
C TYR A 130 -2.03 20.69 9.62
N PHE A 131 -3.11 20.07 9.14
CA PHE A 131 -3.30 18.63 9.27
C PHE A 131 -2.35 17.83 8.37
N GLN A 132 -1.99 18.32 7.18
CA GLN A 132 -1.01 17.63 6.35
C GLN A 132 0.43 17.75 6.91
N ALA A 133 0.78 18.88 7.52
CA ALA A 133 2.08 19.03 8.19
C ALA A 133 2.24 18.06 9.38
N SER A 134 1.18 17.86 10.18
CA SER A 134 1.22 16.86 11.26
C SER A 134 1.32 15.42 10.72
N ARG A 135 0.67 15.13 9.58
CA ARG A 135 0.81 13.84 8.88
C ARG A 135 2.25 13.60 8.40
N SER A 136 2.87 14.59 7.75
CA SER A 136 4.28 14.52 7.30
C SER A 136 5.20 14.18 8.46
N LYS A 137 5.06 14.88 9.59
CA LYS A 137 5.83 14.63 10.82
C LYS A 137 5.61 13.23 11.37
N ASN A 138 4.36 12.76 11.42
CA ASN A 138 4.03 11.43 11.93
C ASN A 138 4.62 10.31 11.06
N ILE A 139 4.55 10.45 9.73
CA ILE A 139 5.11 9.49 8.78
C ILE A 139 6.63 9.40 8.91
N ARG A 140 7.31 10.54 9.06
CA ARG A 140 8.75 10.57 9.32
C ARG A 140 9.09 9.81 10.61
N LEU A 141 8.34 10.06 11.68
CA LEU A 141 8.55 9.42 12.98
C LEU A 141 8.40 7.88 12.91
N ILE A 142 7.34 7.37 12.27
CA ILE A 142 7.13 5.91 12.13
C ILE A 142 8.16 5.27 11.19
N ASN A 143 8.60 5.99 10.17
CA ASN A 143 9.67 5.55 9.27
C ASN A 143 11.01 5.43 10.00
N ASP A 144 11.38 6.45 10.78
CA ASP A 144 12.62 6.47 11.58
C ASP A 144 12.62 5.41 12.69
N GLN A 145 11.45 5.06 13.23
CA GLN A 145 11.27 3.95 14.18
C GLN A 145 11.37 2.55 13.52
N GLY A 146 11.52 2.48 12.19
CA GLY A 146 11.53 1.22 11.44
C GLY A 146 10.19 0.49 11.45
N LYS A 147 9.08 1.21 11.73
CA LYS A 147 7.71 0.68 11.71
C LYS A 147 7.06 0.75 10.33
N ARG A 148 7.61 1.58 9.43
CA ARG A 148 7.23 1.67 8.02
C ARG A 148 8.42 1.24 7.17
N GLN A 149 8.26 0.20 6.36
CA GLN A 149 9.31 -0.44 5.58
C GLN A 149 8.80 -0.79 4.18
N HIS A 150 9.42 -0.25 3.14
CA HIS A 150 9.17 -0.69 1.78
C HIS A 150 9.87 -2.02 1.52
N LYS A 151 9.10 -3.00 1.02
CA LYS A 151 9.63 -4.33 0.70
C LYS A 151 9.53 -4.63 -0.79
N ARG A 152 10.68 -4.96 -1.39
CA ARG A 152 10.83 -5.29 -2.81
C ARG A 152 11.52 -6.63 -2.97
N ILE A 153 11.11 -7.38 -3.99
CA ILE A 153 11.79 -8.60 -4.41
C ILE A 153 12.25 -8.36 -5.85
N THR A 154 13.55 -8.42 -6.05
CA THR A 154 14.17 -8.24 -7.36
C THR A 154 14.94 -9.49 -7.71
N VAL A 155 14.72 -10.02 -8.90
CA VAL A 155 15.46 -11.17 -9.41
C VAL A 155 16.45 -10.67 -10.44
N PHE A 156 17.73 -10.82 -10.14
CA PHE A 156 18.80 -10.60 -11.09
C PHE A 156 19.11 -11.93 -11.78
N ALA A 157 18.87 -11.99 -13.09
CA ALA A 157 19.11 -13.15 -13.90
C ALA A 157 20.33 -12.91 -14.78
N GLU A 158 21.43 -13.57 -14.43
CA GLU A 158 22.67 -13.50 -15.19
C GLU A 158 22.71 -14.55 -16.29
N TYR A 159 23.13 -14.10 -17.47
CA TYR A 159 23.45 -14.91 -18.62
C TYR A 159 24.92 -14.70 -18.99
N LYS A 160 25.73 -15.76 -18.93
CA LYS A 160 27.13 -15.74 -19.35
C LYS A 160 27.24 -15.94 -20.85
N LEU A 161 27.98 -15.05 -21.50
CA LEU A 161 28.20 -15.10 -22.94
C LEU A 161 29.44 -15.97 -23.23
N GLY A 162 29.27 -17.05 -24.02
CA GLY A 162 30.40 -17.79 -24.61
C GLY A 162 30.70 -19.21 -24.11
N GLU A 163 29.85 -19.83 -23.29
CA GLU A 163 29.96 -21.26 -22.92
C GLU A 163 28.81 -22.08 -23.54
N PHE A 164 28.88 -22.39 -24.83
CA PHE A 164 27.95 -23.33 -25.48
C PHE A 164 28.68 -24.46 -26.22
N ASP A 165 27.94 -25.54 -26.43
CA ASP A 165 28.29 -26.82 -27.05
C ASP A 165 29.12 -26.69 -28.35
N ASN A 166 29.81 -27.76 -28.76
CA ASN A 166 30.80 -27.78 -29.85
C ASN A 166 30.32 -27.18 -31.21
N GLN A 167 29.01 -27.04 -31.42
CA GLN A 167 28.43 -26.38 -32.61
C GLN A 167 28.28 -24.86 -32.47
N GLY A 168 27.96 -24.34 -31.28
CA GLY A 168 27.85 -22.89 -31.01
C GLY A 168 29.22 -22.22 -30.85
N ARG A 169 30.18 -22.97 -30.26
CA ARG A 169 31.60 -22.61 -30.29
C ARG A 169 32.09 -22.36 -31.71
N ASN A 170 31.69 -23.15 -32.70
CA ASN A 170 32.17 -22.96 -34.08
C ASN A 170 31.76 -21.64 -34.76
N LEU A 171 30.64 -21.01 -34.36
CA LEU A 171 30.21 -19.71 -34.90
C LEU A 171 30.89 -18.54 -34.18
N ILE A 172 30.96 -18.61 -32.85
CA ILE A 172 31.60 -17.61 -32.00
C ILE A 172 33.14 -17.70 -32.12
N GLU A 173 33.74 -18.88 -32.23
CA GLU A 173 35.16 -19.11 -32.55
C GLU A 173 35.50 -18.78 -34.00
N LYS A 174 34.57 -18.90 -34.97
CA LYS A 174 34.81 -18.35 -36.31
C LYS A 174 34.82 -16.83 -36.30
N ALA A 175 33.96 -16.19 -35.51
CA ALA A 175 33.94 -14.73 -35.38
C ALA A 175 35.14 -14.21 -34.56
N LEU A 176 35.43 -14.81 -33.42
CA LEU A 176 36.58 -14.48 -32.55
C LEU A 176 37.91 -14.90 -33.16
N GLY A 177 37.99 -16.07 -33.79
CA GLY A 177 39.19 -16.58 -34.44
C GLY A 177 39.55 -15.79 -35.70
N ASN A 178 38.56 -15.33 -36.48
CA ASN A 178 38.84 -14.41 -37.57
C ASN A 178 39.20 -13.00 -37.07
N ALA A 179 38.65 -12.55 -35.94
CA ALA A 179 39.01 -11.28 -35.33
C ALA A 179 40.43 -11.33 -34.73
N GLU A 180 40.79 -12.33 -33.91
CA GLU A 180 42.12 -12.46 -33.28
C GLU A 180 43.24 -12.73 -34.31
N PHE A 181 42.97 -13.51 -35.37
CA PHE A 181 43.97 -13.79 -36.40
C PHE A 181 44.29 -12.55 -37.26
N TYR A 182 43.34 -11.63 -37.44
CA TYR A 182 43.58 -10.32 -38.05
C TYR A 182 44.13 -9.27 -37.06
N TYR A 183 43.74 -9.35 -35.78
CA TYR A 183 44.14 -8.41 -34.72
C TYR A 183 45.65 -8.50 -34.42
N HIS A 184 46.21 -9.71 -34.37
CA HIS A 184 47.63 -9.90 -34.09
C HIS A 184 48.55 -9.55 -35.28
N ARG A 185 48.04 -9.50 -36.51
CA ARG A 185 48.88 -9.37 -37.71
C ARG A 185 48.98 -7.94 -38.27
N VAL A 186 48.08 -7.02 -37.88
CA VAL A 186 48.00 -5.71 -38.58
C VAL A 186 48.04 -4.47 -37.66
N PHE A 187 47.58 -4.49 -36.40
CA PHE A 187 47.41 -3.23 -35.65
C PHE A 187 48.04 -3.20 -34.26
N GLY A 188 49.31 -2.78 -34.23
CA GLY A 188 49.91 -2.17 -33.05
C GLY A 188 49.48 -0.71 -32.91
N LYS A 189 48.20 -0.45 -32.57
CA LYS A 189 47.68 0.76 -31.89
C LYS A 189 46.15 0.74 -31.80
N GLN A 190 45.65 1.03 -30.59
CA GLN A 190 44.26 1.24 -30.12
C GLN A 190 43.32 0.03 -30.02
N LYS A 191 42.73 -0.08 -28.81
CA LYS A 191 41.96 -1.19 -28.26
C LYS A 191 40.46 -0.89 -28.36
N GLN A 192 39.80 -1.19 -29.47
CA GLN A 192 38.34 -1.14 -29.55
C GLN A 192 37.78 -2.54 -29.84
N VAL A 193 36.79 -2.94 -29.04
CA VAL A 193 35.97 -4.14 -29.31
C VAL A 193 35.17 -3.85 -30.60
N PRO A 194 35.10 -4.78 -31.58
CA PRO A 194 34.28 -4.56 -32.77
C PRO A 194 32.80 -4.45 -32.37
N GLY A 195 32.14 -3.33 -32.69
CA GLY A 195 30.72 -3.10 -32.35
C GLY A 195 29.78 -4.22 -32.84
N GLU A 196 30.10 -4.88 -33.96
CA GLU A 196 29.37 -6.05 -34.48
C GLU A 196 29.43 -7.27 -33.55
N LEU A 197 30.56 -7.50 -32.85
CA LEU A 197 30.65 -8.58 -31.87
C LEU A 197 29.71 -8.29 -30.70
N LEU A 198 29.73 -7.06 -30.16
CA LEU A 198 28.90 -6.68 -29.04
C LEU A 198 27.41 -6.74 -29.39
N LYS A 199 27.04 -6.29 -30.59
CA LYS A 199 25.68 -6.41 -31.14
C LYS A 199 25.23 -7.87 -31.22
N SER A 200 26.06 -8.77 -31.76
CA SER A 200 25.74 -10.20 -31.81
C SER A 200 25.57 -10.80 -30.42
N LEU A 201 26.44 -10.47 -29.47
CA LEU A 201 26.37 -10.95 -28.09
C LEU A 201 25.12 -10.46 -27.36
N LEU A 202 24.75 -9.18 -27.53
CA LEU A 202 23.54 -8.62 -26.92
C LEU A 202 22.27 -9.21 -27.54
N THR A 203 22.26 -9.44 -28.85
CA THR A 203 21.14 -10.11 -29.54
C THR A 203 20.98 -11.56 -29.07
N ASP A 204 22.10 -12.28 -28.89
CA ASP A 204 22.11 -13.62 -28.31
C ASP A 204 21.61 -13.61 -26.85
N ALA A 205 22.10 -12.69 -26.03
CA ALA A 205 21.65 -12.52 -24.65
C ALA A 205 20.14 -12.23 -24.57
N PHE A 206 19.57 -11.52 -25.54
CA PHE A 206 18.13 -11.26 -25.57
C PHE A 206 17.34 -12.54 -25.89
N ASN A 207 17.70 -13.24 -26.98
CA ASN A 207 16.96 -14.41 -27.45
C ASN A 207 17.16 -15.66 -26.58
N ASN A 208 18.40 -15.90 -26.11
CA ASN A 208 18.79 -17.10 -25.38
C ASN A 208 19.00 -16.88 -23.88
N GLY A 209 18.99 -15.61 -23.44
CA GLY A 209 19.01 -15.23 -22.02
C GLY A 209 17.66 -14.68 -21.56
N TYR A 210 17.30 -13.48 -21.99
CA TYR A 210 16.14 -12.74 -21.51
C TYR A 210 14.80 -13.48 -21.71
N LEU A 211 14.46 -13.87 -22.95
CA LEU A 211 13.16 -14.51 -23.24
C LEU A 211 12.96 -15.83 -22.47
N PRO A 212 13.93 -16.76 -22.43
CA PRO A 212 13.82 -17.97 -21.62
C PRO A 212 13.71 -17.68 -20.13
N LEU A 213 14.49 -16.73 -19.61
CA LEU A 213 14.46 -16.35 -18.19
C LEU A 213 13.12 -15.73 -17.79
N LYS A 214 12.56 -14.85 -18.63
CA LYS A 214 11.22 -14.27 -18.44
C LYS A 214 10.15 -15.38 -18.39
N SER A 215 10.20 -16.32 -19.34
CA SER A 215 9.29 -17.47 -19.39
C SER A 215 9.45 -18.40 -18.17
N LEU A 216 10.69 -18.60 -17.71
CA LEU A 216 11.01 -19.39 -16.53
C LEU A 216 10.39 -18.77 -15.27
N LEU A 217 10.60 -17.47 -15.03
CA LEU A 217 10.01 -16.79 -13.87
C LEU A 217 8.48 -16.81 -13.89
N ALA A 218 7.86 -16.63 -15.06
CA ALA A 218 6.41 -16.75 -15.20
C ALA A 218 5.92 -18.17 -14.87
N SER A 219 6.67 -19.22 -15.26
CA SER A 219 6.35 -20.63 -14.97
C SER A 219 6.38 -20.95 -13.46
N MET A 220 7.18 -20.22 -12.67
CA MET A 220 7.16 -20.32 -11.20
C MET A 220 5.85 -19.78 -10.57
N GLY A 221 4.98 -19.13 -11.36
CA GLY A 221 3.80 -18.43 -10.87
C GLY A 221 4.10 -17.02 -10.34
N LEU A 222 5.31 -16.50 -10.62
CA LEU A 222 5.71 -15.16 -10.21
C LEU A 222 5.24 -14.14 -11.26
N ARG A 223 4.49 -13.13 -10.82
CA ARG A 223 4.17 -11.96 -11.65
C ARG A 223 5.36 -11.01 -11.63
N THR A 224 5.98 -10.84 -12.79
CA THR A 224 7.20 -10.06 -12.95
C THR A 224 6.98 -8.81 -13.80
N ILE A 225 7.70 -7.75 -13.47
CA ILE A 225 7.86 -6.54 -14.28
C ILE A 225 9.34 -6.47 -14.64
N THR A 226 9.64 -6.40 -15.93
CA THR A 226 11.03 -6.28 -16.40
C THR A 226 11.51 -4.86 -16.17
N HIS A 227 12.71 -4.69 -15.60
CA HIS A 227 13.26 -3.35 -15.41
C HIS A 227 13.70 -2.72 -16.72
N LYS A 228 13.36 -1.44 -16.88
CA LYS A 228 13.95 -0.55 -17.89
C LYS A 228 15.31 -0.03 -17.44
N VAL A 229 16.06 0.53 -18.38
CA VAL A 229 17.39 1.09 -18.10
C VAL A 229 17.37 2.18 -17.00
N THR A 230 16.33 3.01 -16.96
CA THR A 230 16.13 4.04 -15.93
C THR A 230 15.87 3.45 -14.55
N GLU A 231 15.14 2.33 -14.49
CA GLU A 231 14.82 1.64 -13.22
C GLU A 231 16.04 0.87 -12.69
N LEU A 232 16.89 0.34 -13.59
CA LEU A 232 18.19 -0.20 -13.20
C LEU A 232 19.12 0.87 -12.65
N TRP A 233 19.15 2.03 -13.30
CA TRP A 233 19.92 3.18 -12.85
C TRP A 233 19.50 3.64 -11.45
N GLU A 234 18.19 3.83 -11.25
CA GLU A 234 17.64 4.23 -9.96
C GLU A 234 17.97 3.22 -8.85
N ASP A 235 17.87 1.92 -9.15
CA ASP A 235 18.20 0.85 -8.19
C ASP A 235 19.70 0.84 -7.81
N LEU A 236 20.59 0.99 -8.80
CA LEU A 236 22.03 1.07 -8.56
C LEU A 236 22.37 2.31 -7.74
N TRP A 237 21.82 3.47 -8.10
CA TRP A 237 22.06 4.71 -7.38
C TRP A 237 21.57 4.64 -5.93
N LYS A 238 20.36 4.09 -5.69
CA LYS A 238 19.82 3.89 -4.33
C LYS A 238 20.64 2.90 -3.50
N THR A 239 21.33 1.96 -4.14
CA THR A 239 22.23 1.02 -3.44
C THR A 239 23.41 1.76 -2.81
N PHE A 240 23.93 2.81 -3.45
CA PHE A 240 25.04 3.62 -2.92
C PHE A 240 24.57 4.85 -2.12
N ASN A 241 23.34 5.31 -2.33
CA ASN A 241 22.77 6.50 -1.68
C ASN A 241 21.50 6.18 -0.88
N PRO A 242 21.58 5.29 0.14
CA PRO A 242 20.40 4.77 0.84
C PRO A 242 19.66 5.80 1.72
N LYS A 243 20.27 6.96 1.97
CA LYS A 243 19.71 8.07 2.79
C LYS A 243 19.66 9.39 2.04
N ALA A 244 19.42 9.34 0.73
CA ALA A 244 19.16 10.57 -0.02
C ALA A 244 17.99 11.34 0.60
N GLU A 245 18.12 12.67 0.72
CA GLU A 245 17.01 13.49 1.17
C GLU A 245 15.90 13.49 0.11
N PHE A 246 14.63 13.63 0.50
CA PHE A 246 13.50 13.55 -0.44
C PHE A 246 13.51 14.65 -1.51
N ASN A 247 14.20 15.76 -1.24
CA ASN A 247 14.42 16.88 -2.14
C ASN A 247 15.70 16.71 -3.00
N GLN A 248 16.50 15.67 -2.76
CA GLN A 248 17.70 15.40 -3.52
C GLN A 248 17.30 14.83 -4.89
N LYS A 249 17.64 15.56 -5.96
CA LYS A 249 17.37 15.13 -7.33
C LYS A 249 18.28 13.95 -7.68
N LEU A 250 17.69 12.83 -8.10
CA LEU A 250 18.41 11.72 -8.74
C LEU A 250 19.13 12.28 -9.99
N PRO A 251 20.47 12.18 -10.10
CA PRO A 251 21.17 12.56 -11.32
C PRO A 251 20.67 11.72 -12.49
N GLY A 252 20.51 12.34 -13.66
CA GLY A 252 20.10 11.59 -14.85
C GLY A 252 21.22 10.64 -15.32
N LEU A 253 20.84 9.57 -16.01
CA LEU A 253 21.82 8.60 -16.52
C LEU A 253 22.60 9.22 -17.68
N GLY A 254 23.89 9.44 -17.46
CA GLY A 254 24.81 9.99 -18.45
C GLY A 254 24.94 9.12 -19.69
N TYR A 255 25.57 7.94 -19.56
CA TYR A 255 25.91 7.07 -20.69
C TYR A 255 25.22 5.69 -20.61
N HIS A 256 24.65 5.23 -21.73
CA HIS A 256 24.22 3.83 -21.90
C HIS A 256 24.25 3.39 -23.38
N LEU A 257 24.27 2.07 -23.60
CA LEU A 257 24.17 1.47 -24.93
C LEU A 257 22.71 1.23 -25.31
N VAL A 258 22.37 1.39 -26.58
CA VAL A 258 21.05 1.09 -27.13
C VAL A 258 21.17 0.12 -28.29
N LEU A 259 20.49 -1.02 -28.17
CA LEU A 259 20.27 -1.98 -29.25
C LEU A 259 18.84 -1.86 -29.73
N GLU A 260 18.63 -1.21 -30.87
CA GLU A 260 17.31 -1.04 -31.49
C GLU A 260 17.28 -1.74 -32.85
N GLY A 261 16.50 -2.81 -32.95
CA GLY A 261 16.45 -3.67 -34.14
C GLY A 261 17.83 -4.26 -34.48
N THR A 262 18.51 -3.67 -35.47
CA THR A 262 19.86 -4.09 -35.89
C THR A 262 20.92 -3.03 -35.64
N SER A 263 20.57 -1.92 -35.00
CA SER A 263 21.47 -0.80 -34.73
C SER A 263 21.95 -0.86 -33.29
N LEU A 264 23.27 -0.78 -33.08
CA LEU A 264 23.89 -0.62 -31.76
C LEU A 264 24.57 0.74 -31.74
N TYR A 265 24.17 1.61 -30.81
CA TYR A 265 24.71 2.96 -30.66
C TYR A 265 24.75 3.37 -29.18
N GLU A 266 25.42 4.49 -28.90
CA GLU A 266 25.50 5.10 -27.57
C GLU A 266 24.44 6.20 -27.45
N ASP A 267 23.76 6.27 -26.31
CA ASP A 267 22.74 7.28 -26.02
C ASP A 267 22.90 7.85 -24.60
N TYR A 268 22.34 9.04 -24.39
CA TYR A 268 22.51 9.83 -23.18
C TYR A 268 21.16 10.37 -22.72
N LEU A 269 20.69 9.97 -21.53
CA LEU A 269 19.46 10.54 -20.95
C LEU A 269 19.72 11.90 -20.30
N ASP A 270 20.97 12.13 -19.86
CA ASP A 270 21.43 13.39 -19.28
C ASP A 270 22.78 13.79 -19.88
N VAL A 271 22.74 14.79 -20.75
CA VAL A 271 23.91 15.25 -21.52
C VAL A 271 24.99 15.82 -20.59
N ASP A 272 24.60 16.42 -19.47
CA ASP A 272 25.51 17.03 -18.49
C ASP A 272 26.38 15.97 -17.78
N HIS A 273 25.97 14.70 -17.85
CA HIS A 273 26.69 13.55 -17.25
C HIS A 273 27.28 12.59 -18.30
N SER A 274 27.28 12.95 -19.58
CA SER A 274 27.72 12.08 -20.69
C SER A 274 29.18 11.59 -20.61
N GLU A 275 30.08 12.36 -19.99
CA GLU A 275 31.49 12.00 -19.83
C GLU A 275 31.80 11.22 -18.53
N VAL A 276 30.80 11.00 -17.67
CA VAL A 276 30.98 10.35 -16.37
C VAL A 276 30.59 8.88 -16.47
N ASP A 277 31.49 7.99 -16.04
CA ASP A 277 31.18 6.56 -15.92
C ASP A 277 29.94 6.36 -15.01
N PRO A 278 28.92 5.58 -15.42
CA PRO A 278 27.71 5.46 -14.63
C PRO A 278 27.93 4.89 -13.23
N LEU A 279 28.91 4.01 -13.03
CA LEU A 279 29.22 3.49 -11.69
C LEU A 279 29.86 4.58 -10.83
N SER A 280 30.79 5.36 -11.38
CA SER A 280 31.35 6.53 -10.67
C SER A 280 30.26 7.55 -10.33
N LEU A 281 29.29 7.78 -11.22
CA LEU A 281 28.14 8.66 -10.97
C LEU A 281 27.22 8.12 -9.87
N ALA A 282 26.97 6.80 -9.85
CA ALA A 282 26.16 6.15 -8.82
C ALA A 282 26.81 6.25 -7.43
N VAL A 283 28.12 6.03 -7.35
CA VAL A 283 28.89 6.10 -6.11
C VAL A 283 28.97 7.54 -5.60
N GLY A 284 29.19 8.51 -6.51
CA GLY A 284 29.28 9.93 -6.18
C GLY A 284 30.27 10.20 -5.05
N GLU A 285 29.85 10.97 -4.05
CA GLU A 285 30.68 11.28 -2.87
C GLU A 285 30.66 10.16 -1.81
N GLN A 286 29.74 9.19 -1.90
CA GLN A 286 29.53 8.15 -0.89
C GLN A 286 30.32 6.86 -1.20
N VAL A 287 31.64 6.98 -1.37
CA VAL A 287 32.51 5.84 -1.67
C VAL A 287 32.43 4.78 -0.54
N PRO A 288 32.11 3.51 -0.84
CA PRO A 288 32.05 2.44 0.16
C PRO A 288 33.42 2.22 0.80
N ARG A 289 33.45 2.02 2.12
CA ARG A 289 34.68 1.76 2.88
C ARG A 289 34.65 0.37 3.48
N ALA A 290 35.66 -0.43 3.15
CA ALA A 290 35.83 -1.77 3.70
C ALA A 290 36.26 -1.71 5.17
N GLY A 291 35.42 -2.25 6.05
CA GLY A 291 35.83 -2.76 7.36
C GLY A 291 36.14 -4.26 7.29
N CYS A 292 36.73 -4.82 8.34
CA CYS A 292 37.00 -6.27 8.41
C CYS A 292 35.68 -7.08 8.42
N SER A 293 34.74 -6.67 9.28
CA SER A 293 33.48 -7.37 9.53
C SER A 293 32.24 -6.59 9.07
N TYR A 294 32.44 -5.49 8.34
CA TYR A 294 31.35 -4.62 7.88
C TYR A 294 31.78 -3.80 6.66
N VAL A 295 30.81 -3.24 5.95
CA VAL A 295 31.01 -2.18 4.96
C VAL A 295 30.41 -0.89 5.49
N GLN A 296 31.13 0.21 5.38
CA GLN A 296 30.58 1.53 5.71
C GLN A 296 30.20 2.25 4.41
N LEU A 297 28.94 2.67 4.32
CA LEU A 297 28.38 3.41 3.19
C LEU A 297 27.71 4.68 3.73
N GLY A 298 28.33 5.83 3.50
CA GLY A 298 27.91 7.09 4.13
C GLY A 298 27.88 6.99 5.66
N GLN A 299 26.70 7.17 6.23
CA GLN A 299 26.44 7.05 7.68
C GLN A 299 25.95 5.66 8.10
N GLU A 300 25.81 4.72 7.16
CA GLU A 300 25.35 3.36 7.43
C GLU A 300 26.53 2.39 7.58
N ILE A 301 26.34 1.43 8.48
CA ILE A 301 27.22 0.29 8.69
C ILE A 301 26.44 -0.96 8.30
N ILE A 302 26.98 -1.67 7.32
CA ILE A 302 26.39 -2.84 6.69
C ILE A 302 27.15 -4.07 7.20
N GLY A 303 26.46 -4.96 7.90
CA GLY A 303 27.01 -6.24 8.31
C GLY A 303 26.39 -7.38 7.51
N ALA A 304 27.19 -8.41 7.20
CA ALA A 304 26.74 -9.61 6.52
C ALA A 304 26.53 -10.76 7.53
N ILE A 305 25.48 -11.56 7.33
CA ILE A 305 25.20 -12.78 8.08
C ILE A 305 24.88 -13.91 7.10
N GLY A 306 25.58 -15.04 7.23
CA GLY A 306 25.48 -16.18 6.31
C GLY A 306 24.80 -17.39 6.95
N LEU A 307 24.19 -18.24 6.12
CA LEU A 307 23.59 -19.51 6.57
C LEU A 307 24.66 -20.61 6.77
N GLU A 308 24.96 -20.97 8.02
CA GLU A 308 26.00 -21.94 8.38
C GLU A 308 25.51 -23.39 8.35
N GLU A 309 24.25 -23.66 8.70
CA GLU A 309 23.66 -25.01 8.71
C GLU A 309 22.32 -25.04 7.95
N LYS A 310 21.99 -26.17 7.31
CA LYS A 310 20.71 -26.32 6.59
C LYS A 310 19.54 -26.29 7.58
N PRO A 311 18.35 -25.78 7.19
CA PRO A 311 17.16 -25.92 8.01
C PRO A 311 16.78 -27.39 8.21
N ALA A 312 16.24 -27.71 9.38
CA ALA A 312 15.60 -29.00 9.65
C ALA A 312 14.33 -29.21 8.80
N ALA A 313 13.73 -30.40 8.88
CA ALA A 313 12.51 -30.73 8.13
C ALA A 313 11.33 -29.79 8.44
N PHE A 314 10.53 -29.48 7.42
CA PHE A 314 9.34 -28.64 7.54
C PHE A 314 8.10 -29.46 7.90
N THR A 315 7.27 -28.90 8.79
CA THR A 315 6.05 -29.57 9.29
C THR A 315 4.87 -29.49 8.33
N SER A 316 4.85 -28.52 7.41
CA SER A 316 3.82 -28.38 6.37
C SER A 316 4.35 -27.59 5.16
N PRO A 317 3.67 -27.65 4.01
CA PRO A 317 3.96 -26.80 2.85
C PRO A 317 3.94 -25.30 3.16
N GLU A 318 3.01 -24.84 3.99
CA GLU A 318 2.92 -23.43 4.41
C GLU A 318 4.15 -23.04 5.23
N HIS A 319 4.56 -23.87 6.19
CA HIS A 319 5.76 -23.63 6.99
C HIS A 319 7.02 -23.57 6.11
N GLN A 320 7.12 -24.44 5.10
CA GLN A 320 8.23 -24.40 4.15
C GLN A 320 8.25 -23.10 3.34
N LEU A 321 7.12 -22.70 2.76
CA LEU A 321 7.04 -21.52 1.90
C LEU A 321 7.26 -20.22 2.69
N LEU A 322 6.81 -20.17 3.94
CA LEU A 322 6.88 -18.99 4.79
C LEU A 322 8.15 -18.92 5.66
N PHE A 323 8.97 -19.98 5.71
CA PHE A 323 10.15 -20.11 6.57
C PHE A 323 11.01 -18.84 6.63
N LEU A 324 11.50 -18.37 5.48
CA LEU A 324 12.34 -17.18 5.43
C LEU A 324 11.56 -15.90 5.76
N TRP A 325 10.30 -15.82 5.31
CA TRP A 325 9.46 -14.63 5.53
C TRP A 325 9.13 -14.42 7.00
N GLU A 326 8.74 -15.46 7.72
CA GLU A 326 8.34 -15.33 9.13
C GLU A 326 9.48 -14.78 9.98
N ALA A 327 10.71 -15.24 9.74
CA ALA A 327 11.88 -14.77 10.46
C ALA A 327 12.27 -13.32 10.13
N VAL A 328 12.08 -12.87 8.88
CA VAL A 328 12.63 -11.57 8.42
C VAL A 328 11.59 -10.47 8.24
N CYS A 329 10.31 -10.79 8.33
CA CYS A 329 9.23 -9.85 8.04
C CYS A 329 9.34 -8.56 8.86
N ASN A 330 9.70 -8.66 10.14
CA ASN A 330 9.74 -7.55 11.07
C ASN A 330 11.13 -6.96 11.32
N ILE A 331 12.17 -7.49 10.67
CA ILE A 331 13.54 -6.98 10.79
C ILE A 331 13.68 -5.74 9.89
N PRO A 332 13.90 -4.53 10.46
CA PRO A 332 14.01 -3.31 9.68
C PRO A 332 15.36 -3.20 8.99
N ASN A 333 15.40 -2.46 7.87
CA ASN A 333 16.62 -2.12 7.13
C ASN A 333 17.52 -3.35 6.90
N CYS A 334 16.98 -4.32 6.17
CA CYS A 334 17.51 -5.66 5.99
C CYS A 334 17.37 -6.06 4.52
N GLU A 335 18.38 -6.73 3.98
CA GLU A 335 18.36 -7.31 2.65
C GLU A 335 18.73 -8.79 2.71
N ILE A 336 18.14 -9.61 1.86
CA ILE A 336 18.43 -11.05 1.78
C ILE A 336 18.72 -11.37 0.34
N PHE A 337 19.85 -12.05 0.11
CA PHE A 337 20.30 -12.49 -1.19
C PHE A 337 20.32 -14.01 -1.22
N CYS A 338 19.52 -14.58 -2.11
CA CYS A 338 19.51 -16.00 -2.41
C CYS A 338 19.95 -16.22 -3.86
N GLU A 339 21.17 -16.71 -4.03
CA GLU A 339 21.72 -17.06 -5.34
C GLU A 339 21.50 -18.54 -5.63
N LEU A 340 20.92 -18.83 -6.80
CA LEU A 340 20.62 -20.16 -7.31
C LEU A 340 21.37 -20.42 -8.60
N SER A 341 21.87 -21.64 -8.73
CA SER A 341 22.52 -22.13 -9.96
C SER A 341 22.50 -23.66 -10.00
N PRO A 342 22.43 -24.27 -11.19
CA PRO A 342 22.39 -25.72 -11.30
C PRO A 342 23.66 -26.37 -10.72
N SER A 343 23.50 -27.54 -10.10
CA SER A 343 24.62 -28.36 -9.64
C SER A 343 24.68 -29.65 -10.47
N PRO A 344 25.87 -30.13 -10.90
CA PRO A 344 25.96 -31.37 -11.66
C PRO A 344 25.47 -32.57 -10.84
N GLN A 345 24.45 -33.28 -11.35
CA GLN A 345 23.85 -34.44 -10.66
C GLN A 345 24.86 -35.52 -10.28
N LEU A 346 25.85 -35.78 -11.15
CA LEU A 346 26.87 -36.78 -10.91
C LEU A 346 27.73 -36.44 -9.69
N VAL A 347 28.10 -35.16 -9.53
CA VAL A 347 28.91 -34.69 -8.40
C VAL A 347 28.13 -34.85 -7.10
N SER A 348 26.86 -34.47 -7.08
CA SER A 348 25.99 -34.64 -5.91
C SER A 348 25.78 -36.11 -5.55
N LYS A 349 25.57 -37.00 -6.54
CA LYS A 349 25.46 -38.45 -6.31
C LYS A 349 26.73 -39.03 -5.70
N ILE A 350 27.91 -38.66 -6.21
CA ILE A 350 29.21 -39.11 -5.68
C ILE A 350 29.40 -38.62 -4.24
N ALA A 351 29.05 -37.35 -3.96
CA ALA A 351 29.12 -36.79 -2.61
C ALA A 351 28.21 -37.53 -1.62
N LEU A 352 26.95 -37.80 -1.98
CA LEU A 352 26.02 -38.56 -1.13
C LEU A 352 26.48 -40.01 -0.91
N GLN A 353 27.02 -40.67 -1.95
CA GLN A 353 27.59 -42.02 -1.80
C GLN A 353 28.81 -42.03 -0.87
N ARG A 354 29.62 -40.97 -0.89
CA ARG A 354 30.76 -40.83 0.00
C ARG A 354 30.31 -40.67 1.46
N VAL A 355 29.35 -39.77 1.71
CA VAL A 355 28.76 -39.58 3.05
C VAL A 355 28.18 -40.90 3.56
N ALA A 356 27.41 -41.62 2.75
CA ALA A 356 26.86 -42.93 3.13
C ALA A 356 27.95 -43.95 3.51
N LYS A 357 29.04 -44.04 2.73
CA LYS A 357 30.17 -44.94 3.03
C LYS A 357 30.91 -44.55 4.31
N GLU A 358 31.15 -43.26 4.52
CA GLU A 358 31.81 -42.73 5.72
C GLU A 358 30.94 -43.00 6.97
N SER A 359 29.63 -42.78 6.87
CA SER A 359 28.65 -43.08 7.93
C SER A 359 28.55 -44.57 8.25
N MET A 360 28.53 -45.45 7.23
CA MET A 360 28.57 -46.91 7.45
C MET A 360 29.86 -47.36 8.16
N ALA A 361 31.01 -46.79 7.79
CA ALA A 361 32.28 -47.05 8.46
C ALA A 361 32.27 -46.55 9.91
N GLY A 362 31.70 -45.37 10.16
CA GLY A 362 31.50 -44.79 11.49
C GLY A 362 30.61 -45.67 12.38
N GLN A 363 29.47 -46.14 11.88
CA GLN A 363 28.60 -47.08 12.58
C GLN A 363 29.31 -48.40 12.88
N SER A 364 30.04 -48.96 11.92
CA SER A 364 30.81 -50.20 12.13
C SER A 364 31.89 -50.03 13.19
N MET A 365 32.59 -48.88 13.22
CA MET A 365 33.59 -48.56 14.23
C MET A 365 32.99 -48.33 15.62
N ALA A 366 31.83 -47.67 15.71
CA ALA A 366 31.10 -47.49 16.96
C ALA A 366 30.62 -48.84 17.52
N ALA A 367 30.05 -49.69 16.66
CA ALA A 367 29.61 -51.03 17.01
C ALA A 367 30.78 -51.90 17.52
N LYS A 368 31.97 -51.81 16.89
CA LYS A 368 33.20 -52.46 17.37
C LYS A 368 33.67 -51.96 18.76
N ARG A 369 33.24 -50.77 19.19
CA ARG A 369 33.52 -50.19 20.51
C ARG A 369 32.35 -50.36 21.49
N ASN A 370 31.37 -51.21 21.19
CA ASN A 370 30.12 -51.37 21.96
C ASN A 370 29.37 -50.04 22.19
N ASN A 371 29.45 -49.12 21.22
CA ASN A 371 28.73 -47.85 21.25
C ASN A 371 27.86 -47.70 20.00
N VAL A 372 26.82 -46.87 20.07
CA VAL A 372 25.97 -46.55 18.92
C VAL A 372 26.22 -45.09 18.53
N SER A 373 26.67 -44.88 17.29
CA SER A 373 26.77 -43.53 16.73
C SER A 373 25.43 -43.14 16.10
N VAL A 374 24.60 -42.46 16.89
CA VAL A 374 23.29 -41.95 16.43
C VAL A 374 23.47 -40.96 15.28
N GLU A 375 24.49 -40.11 15.35
CA GLU A 375 24.85 -39.14 14.30
C GLU A 375 25.20 -39.80 12.96
N ALA A 376 26.04 -40.84 12.97
CA ALA A 376 26.37 -41.58 11.75
C ALA A 376 25.14 -42.32 11.18
N GLY A 377 24.22 -42.78 12.03
CA GLY A 377 22.94 -43.34 11.58
C GLY A 377 22.06 -42.30 10.89
N HIS A 378 21.89 -41.14 11.52
CA HIS A 378 21.12 -40.05 10.94
C HIS A 378 21.65 -39.61 9.57
N HIS A 379 22.97 -39.38 9.44
CA HIS A 379 23.57 -39.01 8.17
C HIS A 379 23.47 -40.09 7.09
N LEU A 380 23.44 -41.36 7.47
CA LEU A 380 23.21 -42.46 6.53
C LEU A 380 21.78 -42.39 5.99
N ASP A 381 20.79 -42.24 6.87
CA ASP A 381 19.37 -42.14 6.51
C ASP A 381 19.11 -40.92 5.62
N GLU A 382 19.65 -39.74 5.98
CA GLU A 382 19.58 -38.53 5.16
C GLU A 382 20.19 -38.72 3.76
N ALA A 383 21.35 -39.37 3.68
CA ALA A 383 22.01 -39.61 2.41
C ALA A 383 21.22 -40.58 1.52
N MET A 384 20.58 -41.59 2.11
CA MET A 384 19.71 -42.53 1.39
C MET A 384 18.40 -41.86 0.93
N ASP A 385 17.76 -41.05 1.77
CA ASP A 385 16.55 -40.30 1.41
C ASP A 385 16.83 -39.31 0.27
N ALA A 386 17.91 -38.53 0.37
CA ALA A 386 18.32 -37.61 -0.68
C ALA A 386 18.60 -38.32 -2.02
N GLN A 387 19.23 -39.52 -1.98
CA GLN A 387 19.39 -40.34 -3.19
C GLN A 387 18.04 -40.80 -3.76
N SER A 388 17.12 -41.26 -2.91
CA SER A 388 15.77 -41.68 -3.30
C SER A 388 15.01 -40.55 -4.00
N ARG A 389 15.08 -39.32 -3.46
CA ARG A 389 14.46 -38.12 -4.04
C ARG A 389 15.08 -37.74 -5.39
N ILE A 390 16.40 -37.87 -5.54
CA ILE A 390 17.06 -37.69 -6.85
C ILE A 390 16.58 -38.74 -7.86
N TYR A 391 16.42 -40.01 -7.46
CA TYR A 391 15.84 -41.05 -8.34
C TYR A 391 14.37 -40.75 -8.70
N SER A 392 13.63 -40.11 -7.79
CA SER A 392 12.24 -39.69 -7.99
C SER A 392 12.10 -38.39 -8.81
N GLY A 393 13.21 -37.81 -9.27
CA GLY A 393 13.22 -36.66 -10.17
C GLY A 393 13.52 -35.30 -9.54
N ALA A 394 13.95 -35.24 -8.27
CA ALA A 394 14.53 -34.01 -7.70
C ALA A 394 15.91 -33.74 -8.30
N VAL A 395 16.24 -32.46 -8.54
CA VAL A 395 17.56 -32.07 -9.07
C VAL A 395 18.37 -31.29 -8.05
N PRO A 396 19.71 -31.43 -8.01
CA PRO A 396 20.55 -30.67 -7.11
C PRO A 396 20.81 -29.25 -7.63
N ILE A 397 20.66 -28.29 -6.74
CA ILE A 397 20.79 -26.85 -6.97
C ILE A 397 21.79 -26.31 -5.97
N ASN A 398 22.75 -25.53 -6.46
CA ASN A 398 23.64 -24.79 -5.59
C ASN A 398 22.92 -23.53 -5.10
N ILE A 399 22.87 -23.37 -3.78
CA ILE A 399 22.25 -22.22 -3.11
C ILE A 399 23.29 -21.52 -2.24
N SER A 400 23.33 -20.21 -2.36
CA SER A 400 24.09 -19.32 -1.49
C SER A 400 23.13 -18.30 -0.89
N LEU A 401 23.10 -18.20 0.44
CA LEU A 401 22.18 -17.33 1.17
C LEU A 401 22.95 -16.45 2.15
N CYS A 402 22.75 -15.14 2.04
CA CYS A 402 23.29 -14.15 2.95
C CYS A 402 22.25 -13.05 3.22
N ALA A 403 22.24 -12.49 4.42
CA ALA A 403 21.50 -11.27 4.73
C ALA A 403 22.44 -10.13 5.08
N PHE A 404 22.08 -8.92 4.69
CA PHE A 404 22.77 -7.68 5.04
C PHE A 404 21.90 -6.85 5.98
N LEU A 405 22.44 -6.50 7.13
CA LEU A 405 21.79 -5.64 8.11
C LEU A 405 22.39 -4.24 8.05
N HIS A 406 21.54 -3.23 7.88
CA HIS A 406 21.94 -1.84 7.77
C HIS A 406 21.63 -1.10 9.07
N ARG A 407 22.66 -0.58 9.74
CA ARG A 407 22.53 0.06 11.06
C ARG A 407 23.38 1.33 11.15
N PRO A 408 23.00 2.30 11.99
CA PRO A 408 23.73 3.55 12.13
C PRO A 408 25.05 3.39 12.90
N THR A 409 25.19 2.33 13.71
CA THR A 409 26.37 2.11 14.55
C THR A 409 26.74 0.63 14.62
N THR A 410 28.00 0.33 14.93
CA THR A 410 28.49 -1.05 15.09
C THR A 410 27.84 -1.76 16.27
N GLN A 411 27.46 -1.02 17.32
CA GLN A 411 26.73 -1.59 18.46
C GLN A 411 25.30 -1.98 18.06
N ALA A 412 24.60 -1.12 17.31
CA ALA A 412 23.29 -1.44 16.77
C ALA A 412 23.36 -2.63 15.80
N LEU A 413 24.45 -2.75 15.02
CA LEU A 413 24.70 -3.91 14.16
C LEU A 413 24.85 -5.21 14.96
N LYS A 414 25.65 -5.22 16.02
CA LYS A 414 25.80 -6.40 16.89
C LYS A 414 24.48 -6.83 17.53
N ASN A 415 23.66 -5.87 17.97
CA ASN A 415 22.34 -6.16 18.50
C ASN A 415 21.42 -6.73 17.41
N GLY A 416 21.46 -6.16 16.20
CA GLY A 416 20.70 -6.63 15.05
C GLY A 416 21.07 -8.06 14.62
N PHE A 417 22.35 -8.45 14.71
CA PHE A 417 22.73 -9.84 14.45
C PHE A 417 22.12 -10.81 15.46
N ARG A 418 22.11 -10.48 16.77
CA ARG A 418 21.49 -11.33 17.79
C ARG A 418 19.97 -11.43 17.61
N GLU A 419 19.33 -10.32 17.25
CA GLU A 419 17.91 -10.29 16.90
C GLU A 419 17.65 -11.23 15.71
N PHE A 420 18.40 -11.06 14.62
CA PHE A 420 18.25 -11.89 13.43
C PHE A 420 18.48 -13.38 13.72
N GLU A 421 19.55 -13.74 14.42
CA GLU A 421 19.84 -15.13 14.81
C GLU A 421 18.71 -15.72 15.66
N GLY A 422 18.13 -14.93 16.57
CA GLY A 422 17.05 -15.37 17.46
C GLY A 422 15.75 -15.70 16.75
N GLU A 423 15.53 -15.20 15.52
CA GLU A 423 14.34 -15.51 14.73
C GLU A 423 14.41 -16.90 14.05
N PHE A 424 15.59 -17.53 13.99
CA PHE A 424 15.79 -18.82 13.31
C PHE A 424 16.10 -19.94 14.29
N ASN A 425 15.09 -20.74 14.63
CA ASN A 425 15.25 -21.92 15.52
C ASN A 425 15.71 -23.19 14.78
N GLN A 426 15.39 -23.32 13.50
CA GLN A 426 15.63 -24.54 12.71
C GLN A 426 16.91 -24.50 11.87
N SER A 427 17.59 -23.36 11.83
CA SER A 427 18.79 -23.14 11.02
C SER A 427 19.77 -22.25 11.75
N LYS A 428 21.06 -22.44 11.51
CA LYS A 428 22.10 -21.64 12.15
C LYS A 428 22.64 -20.58 11.22
N TRP A 429 22.62 -19.34 11.69
CA TRP A 429 23.14 -18.17 11.00
C TRP A 429 24.34 -17.62 11.76
N LYS A 430 25.31 -17.08 11.03
CA LYS A 430 26.56 -16.59 11.62
C LYS A 430 27.04 -15.29 11.00
N PRO A 431 27.41 -14.27 11.80
CA PRO A 431 27.90 -13.01 11.27
C PRO A 431 29.25 -13.21 10.60
N GLU A 432 29.46 -12.49 9.51
CA GLU A 432 30.68 -12.56 8.72
C GLU A 432 31.73 -11.61 9.31
N THR A 433 32.84 -12.18 9.80
CA THR A 433 33.87 -11.44 10.54
C THR A 433 34.99 -10.88 9.66
N ASP A 434 35.28 -11.55 8.54
CA ASP A 434 36.51 -11.31 7.78
C ASP A 434 36.27 -11.04 6.29
N ALA A 435 35.08 -11.33 5.78
CA ALA A 435 34.76 -11.28 4.35
C ALA A 435 33.53 -10.43 4.00
N ALA A 436 33.06 -9.58 4.93
CA ALA A 436 31.86 -8.78 4.73
C ALA A 436 31.94 -7.88 3.48
N TRP A 437 33.12 -7.29 3.22
CA TRP A 437 33.38 -6.51 2.00
C TRP A 437 33.18 -7.32 0.73
N MET A 438 33.79 -8.50 0.64
CA MET A 438 33.71 -9.35 -0.55
C MET A 438 32.29 -9.85 -0.79
N LEU A 439 31.58 -10.24 0.27
CA LEU A 439 30.19 -10.70 0.14
C LEU A 439 29.27 -9.57 -0.31
N TRP A 440 29.44 -8.37 0.24
CA TRP A 440 28.68 -7.20 -0.19
C TRP A 440 28.99 -6.81 -1.65
N LEU A 441 30.26 -6.82 -2.04
CA LEU A 441 30.66 -6.53 -3.44
C LEU A 441 30.10 -7.57 -4.42
N ASN A 442 30.15 -8.86 -4.06
CA ASN A 442 29.66 -9.95 -4.90
C ASN A 442 28.13 -10.03 -4.99
N SER A 443 27.41 -9.37 -4.08
CA SER A 443 25.94 -9.31 -4.15
C SER A 443 25.43 -8.26 -5.15
N LEU A 444 26.30 -7.35 -5.60
CA LEU A 444 25.93 -6.31 -6.56
C LEU A 444 25.81 -6.89 -7.99
N PRO A 445 24.86 -6.40 -8.81
CA PRO A 445 24.68 -6.86 -10.19
C PRO A 445 25.83 -6.44 -11.12
N VAL A 446 26.74 -5.60 -10.64
CA VAL A 446 27.93 -5.09 -11.32
C VAL A 446 29.17 -5.98 -11.14
N THR A 447 29.00 -7.16 -10.53
CA THR A 447 30.09 -8.09 -10.22
C THR A 447 29.77 -9.48 -10.78
N MET A 448 30.72 -10.12 -11.46
CA MET A 448 30.56 -11.44 -12.09
C MET A 448 30.88 -12.62 -11.15
N ASP A 449 31.38 -12.35 -9.94
CA ASP A 449 31.68 -13.38 -8.94
C ASP A 449 30.43 -13.94 -8.28
N ALA A 450 30.48 -15.22 -7.88
CA ALA A 450 29.42 -15.84 -7.10
C ALA A 450 29.37 -15.23 -5.69
N LEU A 451 28.19 -15.24 -5.08
CA LEU A 451 28.01 -14.72 -3.71
C LEU A 451 29.01 -15.40 -2.74
N TYR A 452 29.10 -16.72 -2.78
CA TYR A 452 30.17 -17.49 -2.13
C TYR A 452 31.02 -18.20 -3.19
N ASN A 453 32.33 -17.94 -3.18
CA ASN A 453 33.33 -18.58 -4.04
C ASN A 453 34.03 -19.78 -3.37
N ASP A 454 33.54 -20.24 -2.22
CA ASP A 454 34.12 -21.32 -1.42
C ASP A 454 33.09 -22.41 -1.07
N ASN A 455 33.47 -23.34 -0.20
CA ASN A 455 32.65 -24.47 0.22
C ASN A 455 31.40 -24.07 1.04
N ARG A 456 31.16 -22.78 1.31
CA ARG A 456 29.91 -22.30 1.93
C ARG A 456 28.74 -22.32 0.97
N ARG A 457 29.00 -22.41 -0.35
CA ARG A 457 27.97 -22.73 -1.35
C ARG A 457 27.50 -24.17 -1.16
N LYS A 458 26.24 -24.33 -0.79
CA LYS A 458 25.66 -25.64 -0.43
C LYS A 458 24.78 -26.18 -1.55
N VAL A 459 24.72 -27.51 -1.65
CA VAL A 459 23.81 -28.20 -2.57
C VAL A 459 22.52 -28.52 -1.85
N TYR A 460 21.38 -28.12 -2.42
CA TYR A 460 20.02 -28.46 -2.00
C TYR A 460 19.29 -29.18 -3.11
N LEU A 461 18.24 -29.92 -2.77
CA LEU A 461 17.35 -30.48 -3.78
C LEU A 461 16.31 -29.44 -4.23
N SER A 462 15.78 -29.60 -5.45
CA SER A 462 14.83 -28.67 -6.06
C SER A 462 13.55 -28.45 -5.26
N ASP A 463 13.17 -29.42 -4.44
CA ASP A 463 12.02 -29.40 -3.55
C ASP A 463 12.33 -28.80 -2.17
N GLU A 464 13.60 -28.65 -1.80
CA GLU A 464 14.05 -27.93 -0.59
C GLU A 464 14.29 -26.44 -0.87
N ALA A 465 14.80 -26.15 -2.08
CA ALA A 465 15.21 -24.82 -2.51
C ALA A 465 14.16 -23.70 -2.25
N PRO A 466 12.84 -23.91 -2.49
CA PRO A 466 11.85 -22.86 -2.30
C PRO A 466 11.81 -22.26 -0.90
N ALA A 467 12.18 -23.03 0.14
CA ALA A 467 12.18 -22.55 1.52
C ALA A 467 13.18 -21.41 1.78
N LEU A 468 14.27 -21.40 1.01
CA LEU A 468 15.36 -20.42 1.13
C LEU A 468 15.23 -19.27 0.14
N MET A 469 14.23 -19.31 -0.75
CA MET A 469 13.98 -18.27 -1.73
C MET A 469 13.09 -17.18 -1.10
N PRO A 470 13.47 -15.90 -1.15
CA PRO A 470 12.62 -14.84 -0.61
C PRO A 470 11.51 -14.48 -1.61
N LEU A 471 10.47 -15.31 -1.64
CA LEU A 471 9.37 -15.21 -2.60
C LEU A 471 8.14 -14.48 -2.05
N VAL A 472 8.07 -14.30 -0.73
CA VAL A 472 6.87 -13.86 -0.03
C VAL A 472 6.98 -12.38 0.34
N LYS A 473 5.95 -11.61 0.01
CA LYS A 473 5.75 -10.26 0.56
C LYS A 473 4.25 -9.91 0.63
N PRO A 474 3.82 -9.02 1.54
CA PRO A 474 2.45 -8.59 1.65
C PRO A 474 1.97 -7.87 0.39
N PHE A 475 0.66 -7.90 0.19
CA PHE A 475 0.01 -7.11 -0.86
C PHE A 475 -0.09 -5.66 -0.38
N THR A 476 0.22 -4.71 -1.26
CA THR A 476 0.32 -3.29 -0.91
C THR A 476 -0.89 -2.45 -1.33
N GLY A 477 -1.89 -3.04 -1.99
CA GLY A 477 -3.08 -2.29 -2.42
C GLY A 477 -2.81 -1.34 -3.58
N ASP A 478 -3.36 -0.13 -3.48
CA ASP A 478 -3.19 0.97 -4.44
C ASP A 478 -1.81 1.64 -4.32
N ALA A 479 -1.50 2.59 -5.20
CA ALA A 479 -0.26 3.36 -5.15
C ALA A 479 -0.29 4.50 -4.11
N THR A 480 -1.47 5.08 -3.87
CA THR A 480 -1.69 6.18 -2.93
C THR A 480 -3.01 6.00 -2.19
N GLY A 481 -3.33 6.90 -1.27
CA GLY A 481 -4.61 6.90 -0.54
C GLY A 481 -4.44 6.84 0.98
N ILE A 482 -5.42 6.22 1.63
CA ILE A 482 -5.38 5.92 3.08
C ILE A 482 -4.26 4.91 3.28
N GLU A 483 -3.35 5.17 4.22
CA GLU A 483 -2.20 4.31 4.47
C GLU A 483 -2.41 3.48 5.74
N PHE A 484 -2.39 2.17 5.58
CA PHE A 484 -2.23 1.19 6.65
C PHE A 484 -0.81 0.62 6.61
N ILE A 485 -0.36 -0.04 7.67
CA ILE A 485 0.96 -0.70 7.75
C ILE A 485 0.75 -2.15 8.18
N THR A 486 1.26 -3.12 7.43
CA THR A 486 1.04 -4.53 7.77
C THR A 486 1.61 -4.91 9.14
N LYS A 487 0.84 -5.67 9.94
CA LYS A 487 1.29 -6.15 11.26
C LYS A 487 2.53 -7.04 11.17
N LYS A 488 2.52 -7.96 10.20
CA LYS A 488 3.68 -8.75 9.79
C LYS A 488 4.24 -8.14 8.52
N GLY A 489 5.48 -7.66 8.57
CA GLY A 489 6.13 -7.06 7.40
C GLY A 489 6.33 -5.55 7.50
N ARG A 490 5.53 -4.82 8.29
CA ARG A 490 5.68 -3.36 8.42
C ARG A 490 5.58 -2.62 7.07
N VAL A 491 4.87 -3.19 6.11
CA VAL A 491 4.77 -2.67 4.74
C VAL A 491 3.59 -1.71 4.65
N PRO A 492 3.74 -0.52 4.04
CA PRO A 492 2.60 0.34 3.79
C PRO A 492 1.63 -0.33 2.79
N VAL A 493 0.35 -0.28 3.10
CA VAL A 493 -0.78 -0.77 2.28
C VAL A 493 -1.71 0.39 2.05
N HIS A 494 -2.02 0.69 0.79
CA HIS A 494 -2.84 1.84 0.45
C HIS A 494 -4.21 1.46 -0.09
N VAL A 495 -5.19 2.29 0.26
CA VAL A 495 -6.56 2.23 -0.27
C VAL A 495 -6.93 3.60 -0.80
N ASP A 496 -7.13 3.69 -2.12
CA ASP A 496 -7.44 4.95 -2.79
C ASP A 496 -8.93 5.14 -3.02
N ILE A 497 -9.62 5.71 -2.03
CA ILE A 497 -11.00 6.19 -2.20
C ILE A 497 -11.05 7.58 -2.87
N TYR A 498 -9.92 8.27 -3.04
CA TYR A 498 -9.91 9.65 -3.51
C TYR A 498 -9.92 9.73 -5.03
N ALA A 499 -9.12 8.89 -5.70
CA ALA A 499 -9.11 8.77 -7.16
C ALA A 499 -10.10 7.71 -7.68
N ARG A 500 -10.23 6.57 -7.00
CA ARG A 500 -11.14 5.49 -7.45
C ARG A 500 -12.58 5.78 -7.04
N THR A 501 -13.54 5.32 -7.84
CA THR A 501 -14.95 5.27 -7.44
C THR A 501 -15.20 3.91 -6.78
N VAL A 502 -14.91 3.84 -5.48
CA VAL A 502 -15.11 2.65 -4.65
C VAL A 502 -15.84 3.02 -3.36
N GLY A 503 -16.60 2.08 -2.83
CA GLY A 503 -17.23 2.21 -1.51
C GLY A 503 -16.53 1.35 -0.46
N ILE A 504 -16.56 1.81 0.79
CA ILE A 504 -15.90 1.18 1.94
C ILE A 504 -16.95 0.70 2.94
N LEU A 505 -16.77 -0.53 3.43
CA LEU A 505 -17.52 -1.08 4.55
C LEU A 505 -16.59 -1.32 5.74
N ALA A 506 -16.78 -0.59 6.83
CA ALA A 506 -15.95 -0.70 8.03
C ALA A 506 -16.74 -1.29 9.21
N PHE A 507 -16.15 -2.28 9.88
CA PHE A 507 -16.69 -2.92 11.08
C PHE A 507 -15.74 -2.78 12.26
N GLY A 508 -16.29 -2.68 13.46
CA GLY A 508 -15.53 -2.87 14.68
C GLY A 508 -16.27 -2.45 15.94
N GLU A 509 -15.88 -3.01 17.07
CA GLU A 509 -16.39 -2.67 18.39
C GLU A 509 -16.06 -1.21 18.78
N SER A 510 -16.63 -0.74 19.87
CA SER A 510 -16.18 0.49 20.51
C SER A 510 -14.67 0.41 20.83
N ARG A 511 -13.91 1.48 20.56
CA ARG A 511 -12.44 1.54 20.70
C ARG A 511 -11.63 0.65 19.73
N SER A 512 -12.22 0.25 18.61
CA SER A 512 -11.49 -0.39 17.49
C SER A 512 -10.78 0.59 16.56
N GLY A 513 -11.06 1.91 16.65
CA GLY A 513 -10.44 2.94 15.82
C GLY A 513 -11.29 3.45 14.64
N LYS A 514 -12.55 3.02 14.50
CA LYS A 514 -13.46 3.41 13.38
C LYS A 514 -13.48 4.91 13.08
N THR A 515 -13.65 5.73 14.12
CA THR A 515 -13.70 7.19 13.98
C THR A 515 -12.35 7.76 13.48
N GLY A 516 -11.22 7.16 13.86
CA GLY A 516 -9.89 7.57 13.37
C GLY A 516 -9.69 7.30 11.88
N VAL A 517 -10.17 6.15 11.37
CA VAL A 517 -10.17 5.87 9.93
C VAL A 517 -11.11 6.83 9.19
N SER A 518 -12.25 7.16 9.78
CA SER A 518 -13.21 8.12 9.22
C SER A 518 -12.58 9.51 9.08
N GLU A 519 -11.87 9.96 10.11
CA GLU A 519 -11.14 11.23 10.08
C GLU A 519 -10.06 11.25 9.00
N ASP A 520 -9.30 10.16 8.84
CA ASP A 520 -8.30 10.05 7.76
C ASP A 520 -8.95 10.24 6.38
N ILE A 521 -10.10 9.58 6.16
CA ILE A 521 -10.91 9.73 4.94
C ILE A 521 -11.38 11.19 4.77
N ILE A 522 -11.91 11.80 5.83
CA ILE A 522 -12.44 13.17 5.80
C ILE A 522 -11.32 14.15 5.41
N ILE A 523 -10.23 14.19 6.19
CA ILE A 523 -9.16 15.18 6.02
C ILE A 523 -8.51 15.04 4.64
N ASN A 524 -8.19 13.82 4.20
CA ASN A 524 -7.56 13.61 2.90
C ASN A 524 -8.49 13.87 1.72
N GLY A 525 -9.80 13.66 1.89
CA GLY A 525 -10.79 14.03 0.90
C GLY A 525 -10.86 15.54 0.73
N LEU A 526 -10.98 16.28 1.83
CA LEU A 526 -11.08 17.74 1.83
C LEU A 526 -9.85 18.41 1.21
N VAL A 527 -8.63 17.98 1.57
CA VAL A 527 -7.38 18.53 1.00
C VAL A 527 -7.30 18.32 -0.52
N ARG A 528 -7.93 17.26 -1.04
CA ARG A 528 -8.02 16.97 -2.48
C ARG A 528 -9.21 17.64 -3.17
N GLY A 529 -9.90 18.54 -2.48
CA GLY A 529 -11.06 19.27 -2.99
C GLY A 529 -12.35 18.45 -3.09
N LEU A 530 -12.43 17.29 -2.43
CA LEU A 530 -13.66 16.49 -2.37
C LEU A 530 -14.61 17.05 -1.31
N ASN A 531 -15.91 17.02 -1.61
CA ASN A 531 -16.92 17.21 -0.58
C ASN A 531 -17.00 15.97 0.30
N VAL A 532 -17.16 16.18 1.61
CA VAL A 532 -17.38 15.10 2.57
C VAL A 532 -18.63 15.40 3.37
N LEU A 533 -19.59 14.48 3.30
CA LEU A 533 -20.79 14.50 4.10
C LEU A 533 -20.73 13.36 5.10
N ALA A 534 -20.94 13.66 6.37
CA ALA A 534 -21.01 12.67 7.44
C ALA A 534 -22.36 12.74 8.13
N ILE A 535 -22.98 11.58 8.37
CA ILE A 535 -24.17 11.44 9.20
C ILE A 535 -23.68 10.94 10.57
N ASP A 536 -23.80 11.78 11.60
CA ASP A 536 -23.32 11.51 12.97
C ASP A 536 -24.54 11.32 13.90
N TYR A 537 -24.72 10.08 14.38
CA TYR A 537 -25.76 9.76 15.36
C TYR A 537 -25.20 9.96 16.79
N PRO A 538 -25.85 10.76 17.65
CA PRO A 538 -25.32 11.04 18.98
C PRO A 538 -25.22 9.78 19.85
N LYS A 539 -24.08 9.63 20.54
CA LYS A 539 -23.92 8.59 21.58
C LYS A 539 -24.78 8.92 22.81
N PRO A 540 -25.08 7.94 23.68
CA PRO A 540 -25.79 8.19 24.94
C PRO A 540 -25.16 9.37 25.72
N GLY A 541 -25.95 10.42 25.95
CA GLY A 541 -25.49 11.67 26.57
C GLY A 541 -25.22 12.84 25.61
N GLY A 542 -25.56 12.74 24.32
CA GLY A 542 -25.49 13.84 23.34
C GLY A 542 -24.08 14.16 22.87
N ILE A 543 -23.18 13.17 22.87
CA ILE A 543 -21.78 13.33 22.49
C ILE A 543 -21.63 12.97 21.01
N HIS A 544 -21.16 13.94 20.20
CA HIS A 544 -20.90 13.81 18.76
C HIS A 544 -19.41 13.63 18.49
N SER A 545 -19.07 12.78 17.53
CA SER A 545 -17.68 12.42 17.25
C SER A 545 -16.99 13.41 16.33
N LEU A 546 -17.73 14.09 15.45
CA LEU A 546 -17.17 14.97 14.42
C LEU A 546 -17.32 16.46 14.71
N LYS A 547 -18.03 16.83 15.78
CA LYS A 547 -18.36 18.24 16.09
C LYS A 547 -17.13 19.12 16.29
N TYR A 548 -16.10 18.63 17.00
CA TYR A 548 -14.89 19.42 17.22
C TYR A 548 -14.04 19.54 15.97
N LEU A 549 -13.94 18.47 15.17
CA LEU A 549 -13.29 18.49 13.87
C LEU A 549 -13.96 19.51 12.93
N ALA A 550 -15.30 19.52 12.84
CA ALA A 550 -16.03 20.54 12.08
C ALA A 550 -15.69 21.95 12.58
N LYS A 551 -15.71 22.20 13.90
CA LYS A 551 -15.30 23.49 14.48
C LYS A 551 -13.88 23.90 14.09
N MET A 552 -12.94 22.95 13.97
CA MET A 552 -11.57 23.23 13.52
C MET A 552 -11.53 23.72 12.06
N PHE A 553 -12.36 23.14 11.18
CA PHE A 553 -12.52 23.55 9.78
C PHE A 553 -13.28 24.87 9.58
N GLY A 554 -13.95 25.39 10.63
CA GLY A 554 -14.55 26.72 10.61
C GLY A 554 -15.56 26.89 9.47
N SER A 555 -15.39 27.94 8.67
CA SER A 555 -16.27 28.30 7.56
C SER A 555 -16.32 27.29 6.43
N MET A 556 -15.37 26.35 6.35
CA MET A 556 -15.42 25.26 5.38
C MET A 556 -16.37 24.14 5.78
N SER A 557 -16.83 24.16 7.03
CA SER A 557 -17.71 23.14 7.56
C SER A 557 -19.10 23.68 7.87
N ALA A 558 -20.09 22.82 7.72
CA ALA A 558 -21.44 23.06 8.21
C ALA A 558 -21.83 21.92 9.16
N TYR A 559 -22.20 22.28 10.39
CA TYR A 559 -22.79 21.35 11.33
C TYR A 559 -24.30 21.57 11.32
N VAL A 560 -25.03 20.60 10.79
CA VAL A 560 -26.47 20.71 10.51
C VAL A 560 -27.22 19.96 11.59
N ASP A 561 -27.88 20.71 12.46
CA ASP A 561 -28.95 20.20 13.30
C ASP A 561 -30.27 20.41 12.56
N VAL A 562 -30.93 19.31 12.18
CA VAL A 562 -32.17 19.37 11.40
C VAL A 562 -33.33 19.96 12.21
N ALA A 563 -33.19 20.08 13.53
CA ALA A 563 -34.10 20.83 14.37
C ALA A 563 -34.13 22.33 14.07
N THR A 564 -33.01 22.90 13.62
CA THR A 564 -32.81 24.35 13.54
C THR A 564 -32.50 24.83 12.12
N GLU A 565 -31.85 23.98 11.33
CA GLU A 565 -31.45 24.28 9.96
C GLU A 565 -32.53 23.89 8.95
N LYS A 566 -32.57 24.64 7.85
CA LYS A 566 -33.50 24.42 6.73
C LYS A 566 -32.73 23.92 5.52
N ASN A 567 -33.30 22.97 4.80
CA ASN A 567 -32.70 22.37 3.62
C ASN A 567 -33.75 22.08 2.55
N ASN A 568 -33.89 22.97 1.57
CA ASN A 568 -34.89 22.85 0.52
C ASN A 568 -34.69 21.53 -0.27
N LEU A 569 -35.66 20.61 -0.16
CA LEU A 569 -35.64 19.31 -0.85
C LEU A 569 -35.63 19.46 -2.38
N LEU A 570 -36.32 20.50 -2.88
CA LEU A 570 -36.47 20.78 -4.31
C LEU A 570 -35.45 21.80 -4.84
N GLN A 571 -34.45 22.18 -4.05
CA GLN A 571 -33.37 23.01 -4.57
C GLN A 571 -32.56 22.18 -5.58
N PRO A 572 -32.36 22.67 -6.82
CA PRO A 572 -31.56 21.98 -7.82
C PRO A 572 -30.05 22.21 -7.59
N PRO A 573 -29.17 21.44 -8.25
CA PRO A 573 -27.74 21.72 -8.25
C PRO A 573 -27.45 23.12 -8.82
N ASN A 574 -26.46 23.83 -8.28
CA ASN A 574 -26.13 25.19 -8.71
C ASN A 574 -25.69 25.20 -10.20
N PRO A 575 -26.45 25.86 -11.10
CA PRO A 575 -26.15 25.85 -12.54
C PRO A 575 -24.82 26.54 -12.88
N PHE A 576 -24.38 27.51 -12.06
CA PHE A 576 -23.11 28.21 -12.27
C PHE A 576 -21.89 27.32 -12.00
N LYS A 577 -21.98 26.41 -11.01
CA LYS A 577 -20.92 25.44 -10.73
C LYS A 577 -20.83 24.35 -11.80
N MET A 578 -21.96 24.01 -12.38
CA MET A 578 -22.03 23.04 -13.48
C MET A 578 -21.59 23.62 -14.83
N ALA A 579 -21.34 24.92 -14.95
CA ALA A 579 -21.05 25.59 -16.22
C ALA A 579 -19.80 25.04 -16.94
N SER A 580 -18.85 24.45 -16.20
CA SER A 580 -17.65 23.81 -16.75
C SER A 580 -17.89 22.42 -17.39
N LEU A 581 -19.10 21.87 -17.25
CA LEU A 581 -19.47 20.54 -17.74
C LEU A 581 -20.11 20.62 -19.14
N ALA A 582 -19.95 19.54 -19.92
CA ALA A 582 -20.63 19.40 -21.20
C ALA A 582 -22.16 19.48 -21.01
N GLU A 583 -22.87 20.00 -22.03
CA GLU A 583 -24.34 20.14 -21.99
C GLU A 583 -25.04 18.80 -21.72
N SER A 584 -24.55 17.71 -22.34
CA SER A 584 -25.07 16.36 -22.11
C SER A 584 -24.98 15.93 -20.64
N ASP A 585 -23.88 16.27 -19.97
CA ASP A 585 -23.65 15.91 -18.57
C ASP A 585 -24.51 16.76 -17.64
N ARG A 586 -24.71 18.04 -17.97
CA ARG A 586 -25.59 18.95 -17.23
C ARG A 586 -27.04 18.46 -17.27
N GLN A 587 -27.53 18.11 -18.46
CA GLN A 587 -28.87 17.55 -18.64
C GLN A 587 -29.01 16.19 -17.93
N GLY A 588 -28.00 15.33 -18.03
CA GLY A 588 -27.96 14.05 -17.33
C GLY A 588 -28.07 14.20 -15.81
N ARG A 589 -27.28 15.11 -15.21
CA ARG A 589 -27.32 15.39 -13.75
C ARG A 589 -28.63 16.00 -13.31
N MET A 590 -29.20 16.91 -14.11
CA MET A 590 -30.49 17.52 -13.80
C MET A 590 -31.63 16.50 -13.84
N LYS A 591 -31.64 15.62 -14.85
CA LYS A 591 -32.60 14.52 -14.92
C LYS A 591 -32.50 13.58 -13.72
N GLN A 592 -31.28 13.23 -13.31
CA GLN A 592 -31.07 12.43 -12.09
C GLN A 592 -31.57 13.12 -10.82
N HIS A 593 -31.43 14.45 -10.74
CA HIS A 593 -32.02 15.23 -9.65
C HIS A 593 -33.55 15.18 -9.68
N TYR A 594 -34.19 15.27 -10.85
CA TYR A 594 -35.65 15.13 -10.98
C TYR A 594 -36.13 13.73 -10.56
N ASP A 595 -35.43 12.68 -10.99
CA ASP A 595 -35.72 11.30 -10.60
C ASP A 595 -35.60 11.10 -9.08
N PHE A 596 -34.62 11.77 -8.45
CA PHE A 596 -34.50 11.83 -6.99
C PHE A 596 -35.70 12.52 -6.35
N CYS A 597 -36.09 13.72 -6.81
CA CYS A 597 -37.24 14.45 -6.26
C CYS A 597 -38.53 13.63 -6.37
N VAL A 598 -38.78 12.97 -7.50
CA VAL A 598 -39.92 12.04 -7.65
C VAL A 598 -39.87 10.92 -6.63
N THR A 599 -38.70 10.32 -6.43
CA THR A 599 -38.52 9.22 -5.47
C THR A 599 -38.77 9.71 -4.04
N ALA A 600 -38.21 10.86 -3.66
CA ALA A 600 -38.41 11.47 -2.36
C ALA A 600 -39.88 11.83 -2.10
N LEU A 601 -40.56 12.46 -3.07
CA LEU A 601 -41.97 12.81 -2.97
C LEU A 601 -42.88 11.57 -2.93
N THR A 602 -42.57 10.55 -3.73
CA THR A 602 -43.31 9.27 -3.68
C THR A 602 -43.19 8.64 -2.31
N MET A 603 -41.99 8.68 -1.71
CA MET A 603 -41.74 8.17 -0.36
C MET A 603 -42.47 8.99 0.71
N MET A 604 -42.54 10.32 0.56
CA MET A 604 -43.32 11.17 1.45
C MET A 604 -44.84 10.91 1.36
N VAL A 605 -45.37 10.57 0.19
CA VAL A 605 -46.81 10.31 -0.01
C VAL A 605 -47.19 8.88 0.36
N MET A 606 -46.38 7.90 -0.03
CA MET A 606 -46.72 6.48 0.10
C MET A 606 -46.15 5.81 1.35
N GLY A 607 -45.13 6.39 1.98
CA GLY A 607 -44.39 5.73 3.06
C GLY A 607 -43.87 4.36 2.65
N ASN A 608 -44.20 3.33 3.43
CA ASN A 608 -43.88 1.92 3.15
C ASN A 608 -45.04 1.17 2.44
N ASP A 609 -46.12 1.85 2.04
CA ASP A 609 -47.28 1.20 1.42
C ASP A 609 -47.02 0.86 -0.07
N ASN A 610 -47.26 -0.40 -0.42
CA ASN A 610 -47.10 -0.92 -1.78
C ASN A 610 -48.43 -1.04 -2.54
N ALA A 611 -49.46 -0.33 -2.08
CA ALA A 611 -50.77 -0.30 -2.72
C ALA A 611 -50.69 0.03 -4.23
N PRO A 612 -51.59 -0.52 -5.08
CA PRO A 612 -51.62 -0.25 -6.53
C PRO A 612 -51.65 1.24 -6.91
N ILE A 613 -52.19 2.08 -6.01
CA ILE A 613 -52.21 3.54 -6.15
C ILE A 613 -50.81 4.15 -6.23
N GLY A 614 -49.79 3.53 -5.63
CA GLY A 614 -48.42 4.03 -5.64
C GLY A 614 -47.80 4.17 -7.04
N LYS A 615 -48.15 3.28 -7.98
CA LYS A 615 -47.73 3.42 -9.38
C LYS A 615 -48.34 4.66 -10.05
N ARG A 616 -49.57 5.00 -9.70
CA ARG A 616 -50.27 6.18 -10.22
C ARG A 616 -49.69 7.44 -9.61
N VAL A 617 -49.50 7.47 -8.28
CA VAL A 617 -48.82 8.56 -7.55
C VAL A 617 -47.47 8.88 -8.19
N ARG A 618 -46.62 7.86 -8.37
CA ARG A 618 -45.31 8.05 -9.02
C ARG A 618 -45.45 8.60 -10.44
N SER A 619 -46.43 8.13 -11.22
CA SER A 619 -46.63 8.59 -12.60
C SER A 619 -47.05 10.07 -12.68
N LEU A 620 -47.93 10.52 -11.78
CA LEU A 620 -48.34 11.93 -11.71
C LEU A 620 -47.16 12.83 -11.28
N LEU A 621 -46.34 12.38 -10.34
CA LEU A 621 -45.14 13.10 -9.91
C LEU A 621 -44.10 13.20 -11.03
N VAL A 622 -43.90 12.14 -11.83
CA VAL A 622 -43.00 12.18 -13.00
C VAL A 622 -43.46 13.19 -14.04
N GLN A 623 -44.76 13.30 -14.30
CA GLN A 623 -45.31 14.24 -15.30
C GLN A 623 -45.22 15.70 -14.85
N THR A 624 -45.18 15.96 -13.54
CA THR A 624 -45.23 17.32 -12.97
C THR A 624 -43.88 17.88 -12.57
N ILE A 625 -42.92 17.03 -12.19
CA ILE A 625 -41.64 17.51 -11.64
C ILE A 625 -40.83 18.32 -12.65
N THR A 626 -40.75 17.87 -13.91
CA THR A 626 -39.96 18.56 -14.94
C THR A 626 -40.60 19.90 -15.32
N PRO A 627 -41.90 19.97 -15.65
CA PRO A 627 -42.58 21.25 -15.87
C PRO A 627 -42.46 22.24 -14.70
N PHE A 628 -42.47 21.76 -13.45
CA PHE A 628 -42.25 22.61 -12.28
C PHE A 628 -40.88 23.30 -12.32
N PHE A 629 -39.81 22.55 -12.57
CA PHE A 629 -38.46 23.13 -12.64
C PHE A 629 -38.29 24.07 -13.84
N GLU A 630 -38.92 23.77 -14.97
CA GLU A 630 -38.93 24.65 -16.15
C GLU A 630 -39.67 25.97 -15.88
N HIS A 631 -40.84 25.90 -15.23
CA HIS A 631 -41.63 27.09 -14.87
C HIS A 631 -40.84 28.04 -13.95
N TYR A 632 -40.05 27.48 -13.04
CA TYR A 632 -39.35 28.21 -11.99
C TYR A 632 -37.85 28.43 -12.25
N GLU A 633 -37.34 28.10 -13.44
CA GLU A 633 -35.91 28.12 -13.76
C GLU A 633 -35.26 29.50 -13.48
N GLY A 634 -35.94 30.58 -13.85
CA GLY A 634 -35.47 31.95 -13.65
C GLY A 634 -35.30 32.34 -12.18
N ALA A 635 -36.24 31.91 -11.32
CA ALA A 635 -36.19 32.18 -9.88
C ALA A 635 -35.03 31.44 -9.20
N PHE A 636 -34.78 30.18 -9.58
CA PHE A 636 -33.61 29.44 -9.10
C PHE A 636 -32.30 30.12 -9.52
N LYS A 637 -32.17 30.53 -10.79
CA LYS A 637 -30.98 31.24 -11.28
C LYS A 637 -30.73 32.56 -10.53
N ALA A 638 -31.78 33.34 -10.28
CA ALA A 638 -31.67 34.60 -9.53
C ALA A 638 -31.19 34.37 -8.09
N ALA A 639 -31.75 33.37 -7.40
CA ALA A 639 -31.34 33.00 -6.05
C ALA A 639 -29.85 32.59 -6.00
N PHE A 640 -29.40 31.70 -6.90
CA PHE A 640 -28.00 31.29 -6.94
C PHE A 640 -27.04 32.44 -7.28
N ALA A 641 -27.45 33.39 -8.13
CA ALA A 641 -26.63 34.54 -8.48
C ALA A 641 -26.48 35.53 -7.31
N ALA A 642 -27.54 35.72 -6.52
CA ALA A 642 -27.56 36.64 -5.38
C ALA A 642 -26.93 36.04 -4.11
N GLY A 643 -26.89 34.70 -3.99
CA GLY A 643 -26.21 33.98 -2.92
C GLY A 643 -27.05 33.80 -1.65
N LEU A 644 -26.53 32.97 -0.72
CA LEU A 644 -27.21 32.61 0.53
C LEU A 644 -27.55 33.85 1.37
N GLY A 645 -28.80 33.91 1.84
CA GLY A 645 -29.29 35.00 2.72
C GLY A 645 -29.81 36.24 1.98
N SER A 646 -29.66 36.32 0.66
CA SER A 646 -30.24 37.39 -0.16
C SER A 646 -31.78 37.35 -0.22
N PRO A 647 -32.46 38.47 -0.54
CA PRO A 647 -33.90 38.48 -0.78
C PRO A 647 -34.33 37.48 -1.86
N GLU A 648 -33.57 37.36 -2.94
CA GLU A 648 -33.81 36.43 -4.03
C GLU A 648 -33.68 34.97 -3.56
N TRP A 649 -32.73 34.68 -2.67
CA TRP A 649 -32.59 33.37 -2.05
C TRP A 649 -33.79 33.00 -1.19
N GLN A 650 -34.33 33.94 -0.43
CA GLN A 650 -35.53 33.70 0.38
C GLN A 650 -36.79 33.47 -0.48
N GLN A 651 -36.77 33.91 -1.74
CA GLN A 651 -37.84 33.68 -2.72
C GLN A 651 -37.61 32.41 -3.56
N MET A 652 -36.59 31.61 -3.25
CA MET A 652 -36.32 30.37 -3.97
C MET A 652 -37.56 29.44 -3.90
N PRO A 653 -37.99 28.85 -5.03
CA PRO A 653 -39.10 27.90 -5.05
C PRO A 653 -38.84 26.68 -4.17
N THR A 654 -39.89 26.20 -3.49
CA THR A 654 -39.85 25.15 -2.47
C THR A 654 -41.01 24.18 -2.61
N LEU A 655 -41.15 23.21 -1.70
CA LEU A 655 -42.30 22.29 -1.67
C LEU A 655 -43.66 23.01 -1.61
N HIS A 656 -43.74 24.17 -0.95
CA HIS A 656 -44.96 25.00 -0.95
C HIS A 656 -45.37 25.42 -2.36
N HIS A 657 -44.39 25.82 -3.17
CA HIS A 657 -44.59 26.24 -4.56
C HIS A 657 -44.92 25.05 -5.46
N PHE A 658 -44.29 23.90 -5.22
CA PHE A 658 -44.60 22.67 -5.94
C PHE A 658 -46.03 22.20 -5.69
N LEU A 659 -46.50 22.23 -4.44
CA LEU A 659 -47.87 21.85 -4.13
C LEU A 659 -48.89 22.78 -4.81
N ALA A 660 -48.67 24.09 -4.77
CA ALA A 660 -49.52 25.06 -5.45
C ALA A 660 -49.51 24.88 -6.99
N PHE A 661 -48.35 24.56 -7.56
CA PHE A 661 -48.22 24.24 -8.99
C PHE A 661 -48.94 22.94 -9.35
N PHE A 662 -48.80 21.90 -8.53
CA PHE A 662 -49.42 20.59 -8.73
C PHE A 662 -50.96 20.68 -8.68
N GLU A 663 -51.52 21.45 -7.74
CA GLU A 663 -52.97 21.69 -7.63
C GLU A 663 -53.58 22.34 -8.89
N GLN A 664 -52.78 23.08 -9.66
CA GLN A 664 -53.19 23.79 -10.87
C GLN A 664 -52.74 23.11 -12.16
N PHE A 665 -52.01 21.98 -12.06
CA PHE A 665 -51.44 21.32 -13.23
C PHE A 665 -52.50 20.54 -14.00
N ASP A 666 -52.60 20.80 -15.30
CA ASP A 666 -53.54 20.10 -16.18
C ASP A 666 -52.93 18.78 -16.68
N PHE A 667 -53.51 17.66 -16.25
CA PHE A 667 -53.11 16.34 -16.70
C PHE A 667 -53.90 16.00 -17.97
N ASP A 668 -53.29 16.19 -19.15
CA ASP A 668 -53.88 15.85 -20.45
C ASP A 668 -54.03 14.31 -20.62
N MET A 669 -55.05 13.72 -19.98
CA MET A 669 -55.32 12.27 -20.02
C MET A 669 -56.83 11.95 -20.15
N PRO A 670 -57.31 11.47 -21.32
CA PRO A 670 -58.73 11.19 -21.57
C PRO A 670 -59.33 9.95 -20.87
N VAL A 671 -58.53 9.10 -20.22
CA VAL A 671 -58.98 7.79 -19.66
C VAL A 671 -58.52 7.63 -18.22
N GLY A 672 -59.45 7.28 -17.31
CA GLY A 672 -59.13 6.95 -15.92
C GLY A 672 -59.19 8.13 -14.92
N GLN A 673 -59.96 9.17 -15.23
CA GLN A 673 -60.05 10.42 -14.46
C GLN A 673 -60.30 10.22 -12.95
N GLN A 674 -61.23 9.34 -12.55
CA GLN A 674 -61.47 9.02 -11.13
C GLN A 674 -60.23 8.47 -10.40
N PHE A 675 -59.42 7.66 -11.07
CA PHE A 675 -58.21 7.09 -10.48
C PHE A 675 -57.06 8.10 -10.39
N ILE A 676 -57.08 9.12 -11.25
CA ILE A 676 -56.16 10.25 -11.22
C ILE A 676 -56.56 11.20 -10.09
N GLU A 677 -57.85 11.53 -9.98
CA GLU A 677 -58.40 12.35 -8.89
C GLU A 677 -58.09 11.73 -7.51
N GLU A 678 -58.24 10.42 -7.36
CA GLU A 678 -57.90 9.69 -6.14
C GLU A 678 -56.41 9.82 -5.77
N ALA A 679 -55.51 9.59 -6.74
CA ALA A 679 -54.06 9.71 -6.52
C ALA A 679 -53.61 11.16 -6.30
N SER A 680 -54.23 12.12 -6.99
CA SER A 680 -53.95 13.55 -6.85
C SER A 680 -54.40 14.07 -5.49
N ALA A 681 -55.61 13.68 -5.05
CA ALA A 681 -56.11 14.01 -3.72
C ALA A 681 -55.22 13.45 -2.61
N LEU A 682 -54.71 12.22 -2.76
CA LEU A 682 -53.76 11.63 -1.82
C LEU A 682 -52.43 12.40 -1.78
N ILE A 683 -51.85 12.74 -2.93
CA ILE A 683 -50.61 13.55 -3.00
C ILE A 683 -50.81 14.88 -2.27
N ILE A 684 -51.91 15.58 -2.55
CA ILE A 684 -52.21 16.88 -1.95
C ILE A 684 -52.37 16.75 -0.43
N LEU A 685 -53.13 15.76 0.02
CA LEU A 685 -53.38 15.52 1.45
C LEU A 685 -52.07 15.27 2.22
N GLU A 686 -51.25 14.34 1.72
CA GLU A 686 -50.02 13.93 2.39
C GLU A 686 -48.97 15.04 2.37
N LEU A 687 -48.70 15.63 1.20
CA LEU A 687 -47.73 16.74 1.11
C LEU A 687 -48.16 17.95 1.94
N ARG A 688 -49.46 18.27 1.99
CA ARG A 688 -49.97 19.35 2.84
C ARG A 688 -49.80 19.02 4.33
N THR A 689 -50.02 17.77 4.73
CA THR A 689 -49.74 17.30 6.11
C THR A 689 -48.26 17.50 6.46
N TRP A 690 -47.36 17.22 5.53
CA TRP A 690 -45.93 17.45 5.72
C TRP A 690 -45.58 18.92 5.92
N LEU A 691 -46.20 19.86 5.21
CA LEU A 691 -45.92 21.30 5.39
C LEU A 691 -46.20 21.80 6.82
N TYR A 692 -47.04 21.10 7.59
CA TYR A 692 -47.34 21.43 8.99
C TYR A 692 -46.51 20.65 10.01
N SER A 693 -45.74 19.63 9.59
CA SER A 693 -44.85 18.91 10.49
C SER A 693 -43.55 19.69 10.72
N ARG A 694 -42.91 19.50 11.88
CA ARG A 694 -41.65 20.17 12.23
C ARG A 694 -40.57 19.92 11.17
N VAL A 695 -40.41 18.67 10.75
CA VAL A 695 -39.36 18.28 9.79
C VAL A 695 -39.75 18.67 8.37
N GLY A 696 -41.03 18.58 8.01
CA GLY A 696 -41.51 19.03 6.71
C GLY A 696 -41.32 20.55 6.51
N GLN A 697 -41.48 21.36 7.56
CA GLN A 697 -41.13 22.78 7.53
C GLN A 697 -39.64 23.03 7.25
N ALA A 698 -38.75 22.22 7.81
CA ALA A 698 -37.31 22.34 7.59
C ALA A 698 -36.92 22.06 6.13
N ILE A 699 -37.57 21.08 5.47
CA ILE A 699 -37.27 20.74 4.08
C ILE A 699 -38.05 21.55 3.03
N SER A 700 -39.05 22.32 3.46
CA SER A 700 -39.97 23.08 2.59
C SER A 700 -39.70 24.58 2.58
N ALA A 701 -38.60 25.00 3.20
CA ALA A 701 -38.14 26.38 3.25
C ALA A 701 -36.81 26.55 2.49
N PRO A 702 -36.46 27.77 2.07
CA PRO A 702 -35.14 28.05 1.48
C PRO A 702 -34.01 27.58 2.40
N SER A 703 -32.98 26.98 1.82
CA SER A 703 -31.88 26.38 2.59
C SER A 703 -31.11 27.43 3.40
N THR A 704 -30.77 27.11 4.64
CA THR A 704 -29.89 27.93 5.50
C THR A 704 -28.46 27.40 5.56
N ILE A 705 -28.27 26.14 5.16
CA ILE A 705 -26.98 25.47 5.12
C ILE A 705 -26.13 26.07 3.99
N ASP A 706 -24.88 26.40 4.30
CA ASP A 706 -23.92 26.90 3.32
C ASP A 706 -23.74 25.91 2.14
N PRO A 707 -24.16 26.27 0.91
CA PRO A 707 -24.00 25.43 -0.26
C PRO A 707 -22.53 25.29 -0.71
N ASP A 708 -21.58 26.00 -0.10
CA ASP A 708 -20.15 25.93 -0.39
C ASP A 708 -19.34 25.19 0.69
N ALA A 709 -19.94 24.86 1.85
CA ALA A 709 -19.28 24.04 2.87
C ALA A 709 -18.81 22.70 2.29
N GLN A 710 -17.50 22.42 2.36
CA GLN A 710 -16.91 21.19 1.84
C GLN A 710 -17.08 20.02 2.82
N PHE A 711 -17.10 20.30 4.12
CA PHE A 711 -17.34 19.30 5.15
C PHE A 711 -18.69 19.52 5.82
N THR A 712 -19.65 18.61 5.63
CA THR A 712 -20.98 18.75 6.23
C THR A 712 -21.25 17.60 7.18
N VAL A 713 -21.60 17.91 8.43
CA VAL A 713 -21.99 16.92 9.44
C VAL A 713 -23.48 17.08 9.70
N PHE A 714 -24.28 16.08 9.35
CA PHE A 714 -25.69 15.98 9.71
C PHE A 714 -25.82 15.28 11.07
N ALA A 715 -26.22 16.03 12.08
CA ALA A 715 -26.47 15.51 13.41
C ALA A 715 -27.93 15.03 13.53
N LEU A 716 -28.10 13.79 13.97
CA LEU A 716 -29.43 13.18 14.15
C LEU A 716 -29.95 13.35 15.59
N ASP A 717 -29.93 14.58 16.09
CA ASP A 717 -30.38 14.88 17.45
C ASP A 717 -31.90 14.63 17.59
N SER A 718 -32.30 13.80 18.55
CA SER A 718 -33.71 13.60 18.96
C SER A 718 -34.65 12.98 17.91
N VAL A 719 -34.18 12.06 17.07
CA VAL A 719 -35.06 11.27 16.18
C VAL A 719 -35.88 10.27 17.02
N ASN A 720 -37.19 10.51 17.12
CA ASN A 720 -38.09 9.73 17.98
C ASN A 720 -39.01 8.75 17.21
N ASP A 721 -39.12 8.88 15.88
CA ASP A 721 -40.01 8.07 15.03
C ASP A 721 -39.39 7.82 13.64
N ASP A 722 -39.80 6.73 12.99
CA ASP A 722 -39.33 6.25 11.68
C ASP A 722 -39.53 7.29 10.57
N ILE A 723 -40.62 8.05 10.68
CA ILE A 723 -41.08 9.04 9.73
C ILE A 723 -40.17 10.29 9.75
N ASP A 724 -39.78 10.77 10.93
CA ASP A 724 -38.83 11.89 11.08
C ASP A 724 -37.43 11.49 10.62
N ALA A 725 -37.02 10.25 10.91
CA ALA A 725 -35.74 9.69 10.49
C ALA A 725 -35.62 9.69 8.96
N ALA A 726 -36.66 9.20 8.27
CA ALA A 726 -36.76 9.15 6.82
C ALA A 726 -36.50 10.50 6.15
N ILE A 727 -37.11 11.57 6.66
CA ILE A 727 -36.94 12.90 6.08
C ILE A 727 -35.54 13.44 6.31
N ILE A 728 -34.95 13.23 7.47
CA ILE A 728 -33.60 13.72 7.72
C ILE A 728 -32.63 13.08 6.72
N ALA A 729 -32.77 11.79 6.41
CA ALA A 729 -31.94 11.20 5.38
C ALA A 729 -32.29 11.64 3.97
N LEU A 730 -33.57 11.91 3.66
CA LEU A 730 -33.91 12.55 2.37
C LEU A 730 -33.25 13.93 2.24
N SER A 731 -33.24 14.71 3.31
CA SER A 731 -32.57 16.01 3.41
C SER A 731 -31.06 15.85 3.20
N ALA A 732 -30.40 14.96 3.94
CA ALA A 732 -28.97 14.68 3.80
C ALA A 732 -28.62 14.16 2.40
N GLN A 733 -29.44 13.25 1.85
CA GLN A 733 -29.27 12.69 0.52
C GLN A 733 -29.46 13.74 -0.58
N ALA A 734 -30.47 14.61 -0.46
CA ALA A 734 -30.69 15.71 -1.39
C ALA A 734 -29.48 16.65 -1.42
N PHE A 735 -28.98 17.02 -0.24
CA PHE A 735 -27.80 17.86 -0.11
C PHE A 735 -26.55 17.19 -0.72
N MET A 736 -26.33 15.92 -0.41
CA MET A 736 -25.22 15.13 -0.95
C MET A 736 -25.27 15.01 -2.47
N LEU A 737 -26.44 14.70 -3.05
CA LEU A 737 -26.62 14.58 -4.50
C LEU A 737 -26.30 15.90 -5.19
N ARG A 738 -26.76 17.04 -4.66
CA ARG A 738 -26.39 18.36 -5.18
C ARG A 738 -24.87 18.55 -5.17
N LYS A 739 -24.21 18.27 -4.05
CA LYS A 739 -22.74 18.40 -3.93
C LYS A 739 -21.99 17.51 -4.92
N ALA A 740 -22.44 16.26 -5.09
CA ALA A 740 -21.85 15.32 -6.04
C ALA A 740 -22.01 15.82 -7.50
N PHE A 741 -23.18 16.37 -7.84
CA PHE A 741 -23.47 16.95 -9.16
C PHE A 741 -22.79 18.29 -9.42
N GLU A 742 -22.37 19.04 -8.39
CA GLU A 742 -21.68 20.32 -8.57
C GLU A 742 -20.16 20.17 -8.80
N LEU A 743 -19.46 19.28 -8.07
CA LEU A 743 -17.98 19.30 -7.95
C LEU A 743 -17.29 17.96 -8.32
N ARG A 744 -17.99 17.06 -9.02
CA ARG A 744 -17.58 15.74 -9.55
C ARG A 744 -17.62 14.56 -8.59
N SER A 745 -17.42 14.72 -7.28
CA SER A 745 -17.61 13.62 -6.33
C SER A 745 -17.82 14.07 -4.87
N CYS A 746 -18.48 13.22 -4.09
CA CYS A 746 -18.74 13.43 -2.67
C CYS A 746 -18.49 12.13 -1.90
N ILE A 747 -17.72 12.18 -0.82
CA ILE A 747 -17.61 11.07 0.12
C ILE A 747 -18.79 11.16 1.08
N SER A 748 -19.49 10.04 1.27
CA SER A 748 -20.64 9.95 2.18
C SER A 748 -20.34 8.96 3.28
N ILE A 749 -20.19 9.46 4.51
CA ILE A 749 -19.89 8.65 5.68
C ILE A 749 -21.18 8.47 6.49
N VAL A 750 -21.52 7.21 6.72
CA VAL A 750 -22.65 6.82 7.55
C VAL A 750 -22.08 6.14 8.79
N ASP A 751 -21.97 6.90 9.89
CA ASP A 751 -21.55 6.34 11.19
C ASP A 751 -22.76 5.73 11.92
N GLU A 752 -22.51 4.70 12.74
CA GLU A 752 -23.53 3.93 13.45
C GLU A 752 -24.66 3.39 12.54
N ALA A 753 -24.29 2.82 11.39
CA ALA A 753 -25.23 2.29 10.40
C ALA A 753 -26.32 1.36 10.98
N PRO A 754 -26.08 0.47 11.97
CA PRO A 754 -27.12 -0.38 12.56
C PRO A 754 -28.34 0.37 13.08
N VAL A 755 -28.17 1.59 13.60
CA VAL A 755 -29.30 2.40 14.08
C VAL A 755 -30.16 2.84 12.90
N LEU A 756 -29.51 3.31 11.83
CA LEU A 756 -30.17 3.81 10.64
C LEU A 756 -30.86 2.70 9.85
N LEU A 757 -30.25 1.51 9.77
CA LEU A 757 -30.79 0.38 9.01
C LEU A 757 -32.03 -0.27 9.64
N LYS A 758 -32.38 0.06 10.90
CA LYS A 758 -33.65 -0.36 11.51
C LYS A 758 -34.86 0.30 10.84
N PHE A 759 -34.68 1.50 10.33
CA PHE A 759 -35.70 2.27 9.67
C PHE A 759 -35.72 1.88 8.19
N GLU A 760 -36.79 1.22 7.72
CA GLU A 760 -36.85 0.70 6.36
C GLU A 760 -36.63 1.80 5.29
N ALA A 761 -37.23 2.95 5.53
CA ALA A 761 -37.06 4.18 4.77
C ALA A 761 -35.58 4.58 4.60
N LEU A 762 -34.84 4.63 5.70
CA LEU A 762 -33.41 4.96 5.71
C LEU A 762 -32.56 3.90 5.04
N ALA A 763 -32.88 2.63 5.29
CA ALA A 763 -32.20 1.51 4.67
C ALA A 763 -32.30 1.61 3.15
N ARG A 764 -33.48 1.90 2.59
CA ARG A 764 -33.65 2.09 1.14
C ARG A 764 -32.79 3.24 0.59
N ILE A 765 -32.70 4.36 1.30
CA ILE A 765 -31.84 5.50 0.93
C ILE A 765 -30.37 5.09 0.91
N VAL A 766 -29.87 4.45 1.97
CA VAL A 766 -28.49 3.95 2.04
C VAL A 766 -28.21 2.95 0.90
N GLY A 767 -29.15 2.07 0.61
CA GLY A 767 -29.05 1.10 -0.48
C GLY A 767 -28.97 1.76 -1.86
N MET A 768 -29.73 2.82 -2.09
CA MET A 768 -29.64 3.64 -3.31
C MET A 768 -28.28 4.35 -3.41
N MET A 769 -27.73 4.86 -2.30
CA MET A 769 -26.38 5.43 -2.28
C MET A 769 -25.31 4.41 -2.68
N CYS A 770 -25.43 3.17 -2.19
CA CYS A 770 -24.50 2.09 -2.53
C CYS A 770 -24.61 1.60 -3.98
N SER A 771 -25.83 1.58 -4.54
CA SER A 771 -26.08 1.03 -5.88
C SER A 771 -25.95 2.07 -7.00
N ASN A 772 -26.65 3.20 -6.88
CA ASN A 772 -26.73 4.23 -7.92
C ASN A 772 -25.80 5.41 -7.64
N GLY A 773 -25.49 5.67 -6.37
CA GLY A 773 -24.69 6.83 -5.96
C GLY A 773 -23.29 6.86 -6.59
N MET A 774 -22.68 5.69 -6.81
CA MET A 774 -21.36 5.60 -7.44
C MET A 774 -21.33 6.19 -8.86
N ALA A 775 -22.40 6.00 -9.66
CA ALA A 775 -22.52 6.62 -10.98
C ALA A 775 -22.69 8.14 -10.90
N ALA A 776 -23.26 8.64 -9.81
CA ALA A 776 -23.42 10.06 -9.51
C ALA A 776 -22.16 10.70 -8.87
N GLY A 777 -21.07 9.95 -8.69
CA GLY A 777 -19.85 10.42 -8.03
C GLY A 777 -19.88 10.36 -6.49
N ILE A 778 -20.88 9.69 -5.90
CA ILE A 778 -20.94 9.44 -4.46
C ILE A 778 -20.08 8.23 -4.10
N LYS A 779 -19.22 8.40 -3.08
CA LYS A 779 -18.34 7.36 -2.56
C LYS A 779 -18.81 6.97 -1.16
N PRO A 780 -19.62 5.90 -1.04
CA PRO A 780 -20.23 5.52 0.23
C PRO A 780 -19.22 4.86 1.17
N VAL A 781 -19.22 5.28 2.44
CA VAL A 781 -18.46 4.71 3.55
C VAL A 781 -19.46 4.35 4.65
N ILE A 782 -19.70 3.06 4.84
CA ILE A 782 -20.62 2.55 5.87
C ILE A 782 -19.80 2.05 7.04
N ILE A 783 -20.14 2.51 8.23
CA ILE A 783 -19.44 2.16 9.47
C ILE A 783 -20.42 1.50 10.43
N SER A 784 -20.09 0.30 10.90
CA SER A 784 -20.94 -0.49 11.77
C SER A 784 -20.16 -1.14 12.91
N GLN A 785 -20.83 -1.41 14.03
CA GLN A 785 -20.30 -2.26 15.10
C GLN A 785 -20.72 -3.72 14.92
N ASP A 786 -21.93 -3.95 14.38
CA ASP A 786 -22.57 -5.25 14.31
C ASP A 786 -22.79 -5.68 12.84
N PRO A 787 -22.18 -6.79 12.38
CA PRO A 787 -22.44 -7.34 11.06
C PRO A 787 -23.86 -7.88 10.91
N ALA A 788 -24.50 -8.39 11.97
CA ALA A 788 -25.81 -9.02 11.88
C ALA A 788 -26.90 -8.01 11.46
N SER A 789 -26.83 -6.78 11.98
CA SER A 789 -27.72 -5.69 11.59
C SER A 789 -27.67 -5.37 10.08
N ILE A 790 -26.52 -5.55 9.43
CA ILE A 790 -26.39 -5.40 7.97
C ILE A 790 -26.93 -6.64 7.26
N THR A 791 -26.57 -7.84 7.72
CA THR A 791 -27.03 -9.11 7.14
C THR A 791 -28.56 -9.21 7.11
N ASN A 792 -29.23 -8.75 8.17
CA ASN A 792 -30.68 -8.81 8.31
C ASN A 792 -31.42 -7.64 7.64
N SER A 793 -30.70 -6.68 7.06
CA SER A 793 -31.30 -5.52 6.40
C SER A 793 -31.83 -5.88 5.01
N ILE A 794 -32.91 -5.23 4.58
CA ILE A 794 -33.49 -5.36 3.23
C ILE A 794 -32.52 -4.97 2.10
N ILE A 795 -31.45 -4.23 2.43
CA ILE A 795 -30.43 -3.77 1.47
C ILE A 795 -29.09 -4.50 1.59
N ALA A 796 -29.03 -5.62 2.33
CA ALA A 796 -27.79 -6.35 2.56
C ALA A 796 -27.00 -6.64 1.27
N SER A 797 -27.69 -7.12 0.23
CA SER A 797 -27.09 -7.44 -1.07
C SER A 797 -26.58 -6.19 -1.81
N GLN A 798 -27.23 -5.04 -1.65
CA GLN A 798 -26.78 -3.78 -2.24
C GLN A 798 -25.51 -3.26 -1.57
N ILE A 799 -25.35 -3.49 -0.27
CA ILE A 799 -24.12 -3.16 0.47
C ILE A 799 -23.00 -4.12 0.08
N THR A 800 -23.19 -5.43 0.26
CA THR A 800 -22.09 -6.41 0.10
C THR A 800 -21.58 -6.53 -1.33
N ASN A 801 -22.45 -6.35 -2.32
CA ASN A 801 -22.06 -6.41 -3.72
C ASN A 801 -21.34 -5.15 -4.21
N ASN A 802 -21.62 -3.97 -3.66
CA ASN A 802 -21.05 -2.71 -4.16
C ASN A 802 -19.87 -2.19 -3.33
N LEU A 803 -19.84 -2.47 -2.01
CA LEU A 803 -18.73 -2.07 -1.14
C LEU A 803 -17.64 -3.15 -1.16
N LYS A 804 -16.71 -3.00 -2.11
CA LYS A 804 -15.64 -3.99 -2.37
C LYS A 804 -14.44 -3.86 -1.43
N VAL A 805 -14.24 -2.69 -0.84
CA VAL A 805 -13.19 -2.46 0.15
C VAL A 805 -13.79 -2.62 1.54
N ARG A 806 -13.15 -3.42 2.40
CA ARG A 806 -13.70 -3.71 3.73
C ARG A 806 -12.64 -3.60 4.80
N PHE A 807 -12.97 -2.93 5.90
CA PHE A 807 -12.09 -2.79 7.06
C PHE A 807 -12.74 -3.48 8.25
N ILE A 808 -12.06 -4.44 8.87
CA ILE A 808 -12.59 -5.13 10.06
C ILE A 808 -11.62 -4.88 11.21
N GLY A 809 -12.04 -4.12 12.20
CA GLY A 809 -11.29 -3.85 13.42
C GLY A 809 -11.46 -4.96 14.45
N ALA A 810 -11.38 -4.59 15.74
CA ALA A 810 -11.72 -5.50 16.84
C ALA A 810 -13.19 -5.93 16.79
N ILE A 811 -13.46 -7.22 16.97
CA ILE A 811 -14.82 -7.80 16.96
C ILE A 811 -15.00 -8.77 18.13
N THR A 812 -16.25 -9.10 18.47
CA THR A 812 -16.50 -10.20 19.43
C THR A 812 -16.25 -11.57 18.80
N ARG A 813 -15.98 -12.58 19.63
CA ARG A 813 -15.86 -13.98 19.18
C ARG A 813 -17.10 -14.50 18.47
N ASN A 814 -18.29 -14.05 18.90
CA ASN A 814 -19.55 -14.46 18.28
C ASN A 814 -19.73 -13.84 16.89
N ALA A 815 -19.29 -12.58 16.71
CA ALA A 815 -19.40 -11.88 15.43
C ALA A 815 -18.60 -12.56 14.31
N ALA A 816 -17.52 -13.28 14.63
CA ALA A 816 -16.70 -13.98 13.62
C ALA A 816 -17.53 -14.94 12.72
N ARG A 817 -18.54 -15.61 13.26
CA ARG A 817 -19.44 -16.49 12.48
C ARG A 817 -20.40 -15.72 11.60
N GLU A 818 -20.78 -14.51 12.00
CA GLU A 818 -21.66 -13.67 11.18
C GLU A 818 -20.92 -13.08 9.97
N PHE A 819 -19.60 -12.88 10.07
CA PHE A 819 -18.77 -12.51 8.92
C PHE A 819 -18.65 -13.62 7.87
N GLU A 820 -18.67 -14.88 8.28
CA GLU A 820 -18.71 -16.01 7.34
C GLU A 820 -19.99 -15.94 6.50
N LYS A 821 -21.15 -15.65 7.11
CA LYS A 821 -22.42 -15.48 6.39
C LYS A 821 -22.45 -14.23 5.51
N LEU A 822 -21.96 -13.11 6.03
CA LEU A 822 -22.05 -11.80 5.35
C LEU A 822 -21.05 -11.66 4.21
N LEU A 823 -19.81 -12.11 4.42
CA LEU A 823 -18.67 -11.86 3.53
C LEU A 823 -17.99 -13.14 3.01
N GLY A 824 -18.34 -14.32 3.52
CA GLY A 824 -17.71 -15.59 3.12
C GLY A 824 -16.30 -15.77 3.68
N TYR A 825 -15.94 -15.07 4.76
CA TYR A 825 -14.60 -15.16 5.34
C TYR A 825 -14.46 -16.40 6.22
N ASP A 826 -13.32 -17.08 6.10
CA ASP A 826 -12.96 -18.16 7.03
C ASP A 826 -12.79 -17.57 8.45
N PRO A 827 -13.53 -18.08 9.47
CA PRO A 827 -13.39 -17.64 10.85
C PRO A 827 -11.96 -17.70 11.39
N ALA A 828 -11.10 -18.57 10.86
CA ALA A 828 -9.69 -18.67 11.23
C ALA A 828 -8.91 -17.39 10.94
N VAL A 829 -9.21 -16.70 9.83
CA VAL A 829 -8.56 -15.43 9.46
C VAL A 829 -8.98 -14.30 10.40
N LEU A 830 -10.19 -14.35 10.94
CA LEU A 830 -10.72 -13.36 11.88
C LEU A 830 -10.29 -13.60 13.33
N LYS A 831 -9.53 -14.68 13.61
CA LYS A 831 -9.16 -15.06 14.97
C LYS A 831 -8.46 -13.92 15.71
N ASP A 832 -7.50 -13.26 15.07
CA ASP A 832 -6.74 -12.18 15.69
C ASP A 832 -7.63 -10.96 16.01
N ASN A 833 -8.62 -10.67 15.16
CA ASN A 833 -9.61 -9.60 15.36
C ASN A 833 -10.45 -9.79 16.63
N THR A 834 -10.55 -11.01 17.16
CA THR A 834 -11.29 -11.31 18.39
C THR A 834 -10.47 -11.13 19.68
N THR A 835 -9.21 -10.71 19.56
CA THR A 835 -8.27 -10.57 20.68
C THR A 835 -8.13 -9.12 21.15
N GLU A 836 -7.68 -8.93 22.39
CA GLU A 836 -7.43 -7.59 22.95
C GLU A 836 -6.38 -6.80 22.16
N GLN A 837 -5.48 -7.48 21.45
CA GLN A 837 -4.45 -6.86 20.62
C GLN A 837 -4.99 -6.11 19.40
N PHE A 838 -6.28 -6.26 19.08
CA PHE A 838 -6.92 -5.56 17.97
C PHE A 838 -7.60 -4.25 18.36
N PHE A 839 -7.72 -3.97 19.67
CA PHE A 839 -8.19 -2.67 20.13
C PHE A 839 -7.10 -1.60 19.96
N THR A 840 -7.51 -0.33 20.01
CA THR A 840 -6.59 0.81 19.92
C THR A 840 -5.48 0.72 20.97
N ASN A 841 -4.24 0.96 20.55
CA ASN A 841 -3.08 0.97 21.42
C ASN A 841 -2.63 2.41 21.71
N ALA A 842 -2.79 2.85 22.95
CA ALA A 842 -2.42 4.19 23.40
C ALA A 842 -0.91 4.46 23.36
N GLN A 843 -0.06 3.44 23.51
CA GLN A 843 1.40 3.62 23.48
C GLN A 843 1.87 3.96 22.07
N THR A 844 1.38 3.23 21.08
CA THR A 844 1.74 3.40 19.67
C THR A 844 0.84 4.38 18.92
N LEU A 845 -0.26 4.82 19.53
CA LEU A 845 -1.31 5.65 18.91
C LEU A 845 -1.84 5.01 17.62
N SER A 846 -2.09 3.70 17.66
CA SER A 846 -2.52 2.94 16.49
C SER A 846 -3.81 2.16 16.73
N SER A 847 -4.51 1.84 15.66
CA SER A 847 -5.64 0.91 15.65
C SER A 847 -5.34 -0.26 14.71
N SER A 848 -5.89 -1.44 14.98
CA SER A 848 -5.60 -2.63 14.17
C SER A 848 -6.79 -3.03 13.30
N TRP A 849 -6.49 -3.48 12.09
CA TRP A 849 -7.46 -3.73 11.04
C TRP A 849 -7.10 -4.97 10.22
N LEU A 850 -8.10 -5.75 9.85
CA LEU A 850 -8.05 -6.64 8.70
C LEU A 850 -8.63 -5.86 7.52
N VAL A 851 -7.79 -5.60 6.52
CA VAL A 851 -8.14 -4.82 5.34
C VAL A 851 -8.37 -5.79 4.18
N ASP A 852 -9.56 -5.78 3.61
CA ASP A 852 -9.89 -6.46 2.36
C ASP A 852 -9.84 -5.46 1.21
N ILE A 853 -8.90 -5.67 0.30
CA ILE A 853 -8.76 -4.89 -0.94
C ILE A 853 -8.88 -5.88 -2.09
N ASP A 854 -10.00 -5.83 -2.80
CA ASP A 854 -10.26 -6.67 -3.97
C ASP A 854 -10.06 -8.18 -3.67
N SER A 855 -10.61 -8.65 -2.53
CA SER A 855 -10.50 -10.04 -2.03
C SER A 855 -9.10 -10.45 -1.58
N LYS A 856 -8.22 -9.48 -1.28
CA LYS A 856 -6.94 -9.71 -0.60
C LYS A 856 -7.01 -9.18 0.82
N LEU A 857 -7.04 -10.12 1.75
CA LEU A 857 -7.09 -9.91 3.19
C LEU A 857 -5.70 -9.62 3.74
N VAL A 858 -5.51 -8.48 4.40
CA VAL A 858 -4.23 -8.06 4.96
C VAL A 858 -4.40 -7.52 6.39
N HIS A 859 -3.73 -8.13 7.36
CA HIS A 859 -3.70 -7.61 8.73
C HIS A 859 -2.73 -6.43 8.84
N CYS A 860 -3.26 -5.30 9.27
CA CYS A 860 -2.56 -4.03 9.35
C CYS A 860 -2.83 -3.27 10.65
N ASP A 861 -2.00 -2.28 10.90
CA ASP A 861 -2.22 -1.20 11.85
C ASP A 861 -2.40 0.11 11.08
N HIS A 862 -3.25 0.98 11.60
CA HIS A 862 -3.47 2.34 11.14
C HIS A 862 -2.89 3.31 12.16
N TYR A 863 -1.97 4.17 11.71
CA TYR A 863 -1.23 5.11 12.55
C TYR A 863 -1.72 6.53 12.27
N LEU A 864 -2.58 7.02 13.16
CA LEU A 864 -3.16 8.35 13.02
C LEU A 864 -2.19 9.41 13.58
N PRO A 865 -2.00 10.56 12.91
CA PRO A 865 -1.24 11.66 13.48
C PRO A 865 -1.83 12.09 14.83
N PRO A 866 -1.01 12.42 15.84
CA PRO A 866 -1.51 12.80 17.15
C PRO A 866 -2.47 13.99 17.14
N GLU A 867 -2.19 14.98 16.29
CA GLU A 867 -3.03 16.16 16.08
C GLU A 867 -4.40 15.79 15.49
N TRP A 868 -4.48 14.75 14.66
CA TRP A 868 -5.77 14.28 14.12
C TRP A 868 -6.55 13.60 15.25
N LEU A 869 -5.91 12.66 15.96
CA LEU A 869 -6.54 11.97 17.09
C LEU A 869 -7.09 12.93 18.16
N ALA A 870 -6.36 14.02 18.45
CA ALA A 870 -6.81 15.04 19.40
C ALA A 870 -8.06 15.80 18.92
N ALA A 871 -8.29 15.92 17.60
CA ALA A 871 -9.51 16.51 17.05
C ALA A 871 -10.75 15.62 17.21
N LEU A 872 -10.57 14.32 17.48
CA LEU A 872 -11.63 13.36 17.80
C LEU A 872 -11.89 13.19 19.31
N ALA A 873 -11.08 13.80 20.18
CA ALA A 873 -11.21 13.66 21.62
C ALA A 873 -12.51 14.30 22.12
N ASN A 874 -13.50 13.48 22.46
CA ASN A 874 -14.89 13.90 22.64
C ASN A 874 -15.58 13.36 23.91
N ASN A 875 -14.92 12.51 24.70
CA ASN A 875 -15.49 12.10 25.99
C ASN A 875 -15.50 13.29 26.96
N LYS A 876 -16.38 13.26 27.98
CA LYS A 876 -16.54 14.37 28.94
C LYS A 876 -15.22 14.85 29.55
N SER A 877 -14.36 13.91 29.97
CA SER A 877 -13.03 14.18 30.51
C SER A 877 -12.11 14.88 29.50
N GLU A 878 -12.19 14.47 28.23
CA GLU A 878 -11.39 15.00 27.13
C GLU A 878 -11.85 16.41 26.73
N ILE A 879 -13.17 16.62 26.65
CA ILE A 879 -13.78 17.93 26.39
C ILE A 879 -13.35 18.94 27.45
N TRP A 880 -13.45 18.58 28.74
CA TRP A 880 -13.01 19.45 29.82
C TRP A 880 -11.53 19.82 29.70
N LEU A 881 -10.67 18.82 29.46
CA LEU A 881 -9.23 19.04 29.32
C LEU A 881 -8.92 19.97 28.14
N ARG A 882 -9.57 19.72 27.00
CA ARG A 882 -9.46 20.55 25.80
C ARG A 882 -9.90 21.98 26.06
N ASP A 883 -11.08 22.18 26.63
CA ASP A 883 -11.64 23.51 26.86
C ASP A 883 -10.77 24.29 27.86
N MET A 884 -10.24 23.63 28.89
CA MET A 884 -9.30 24.21 29.85
C MET A 884 -7.98 24.66 29.20
N VAL A 885 -7.40 23.84 28.32
CA VAL A 885 -6.15 24.17 27.63
C VAL A 885 -6.38 25.24 26.56
N THR A 886 -7.42 25.08 25.74
CA THR A 886 -7.69 25.98 24.61
C THR A 886 -8.07 27.39 25.03
N ALA A 887 -8.69 27.56 26.21
CA ALA A 887 -8.98 28.87 26.78
C ALA A 887 -7.74 29.75 27.05
N ARG A 888 -6.53 29.17 27.05
CA ARG A 888 -5.26 29.88 27.30
C ARG A 888 -4.61 30.48 26.05
N PHE A 889 -5.18 30.25 24.87
CA PHE A 889 -4.57 30.62 23.59
C PHE A 889 -5.58 31.34 22.70
N GLU A 890 -5.15 32.41 22.03
CA GLU A 890 -5.97 33.11 21.03
C GLU A 890 -5.95 32.38 19.68
N ASN A 891 -4.79 31.85 19.28
CA ASN A 891 -4.64 31.13 18.02
C ASN A 891 -5.10 29.66 18.18
N LYS A 892 -6.14 29.27 17.44
CA LYS A 892 -6.72 27.91 17.51
C LYS A 892 -5.73 26.78 17.23
N TYR A 893 -4.73 26.98 16.35
CA TYR A 893 -3.73 25.97 16.00
C TYR A 893 -2.70 25.79 17.12
N GLN A 894 -2.29 26.88 17.77
CA GLN A 894 -1.44 26.81 18.95
C GLN A 894 -2.18 26.13 20.11
N ALA A 895 -3.45 26.51 20.30
CA ALA A 895 -4.35 25.90 21.28
C ALA A 895 -4.46 24.38 21.08
N HIS A 896 -4.73 23.96 19.85
CA HIS A 896 -4.88 22.56 19.48
C HIS A 896 -3.58 21.77 19.59
N SER A 897 -2.44 22.36 19.19
CA SER A 897 -1.12 21.72 19.35
C SER A 897 -0.74 21.56 20.82
N ALA A 898 -1.00 22.56 21.66
CA ALA A 898 -0.78 22.48 23.10
C ALA A 898 -1.65 21.40 23.76
N PHE A 899 -2.94 21.36 23.40
CA PHE A 899 -3.85 20.30 23.85
C PHE A 899 -3.37 18.92 23.41
N THR A 900 -2.95 18.76 22.15
CA THR A 900 -2.46 17.48 21.61
C THR A 900 -1.32 16.91 22.43
N LYS A 901 -0.33 17.72 22.82
CA LYS A 901 0.80 17.27 23.64
C LYS A 901 0.33 16.69 24.98
N ILE A 902 -0.50 17.44 25.70
CA ILE A 902 -1.04 17.04 27.01
C ILE A 902 -1.94 15.81 26.86
N TYR A 903 -2.78 15.78 25.82
CA TYR A 903 -3.68 14.69 25.52
C TYR A 903 -2.94 13.38 25.30
N VAL A 904 -1.89 13.38 24.46
CA VAL A 904 -1.09 12.18 24.15
C VAL A 904 -0.36 11.67 25.38
N GLU A 905 0.22 12.55 26.19
CA GLU A 905 0.88 12.17 27.43
C GLU A 905 -0.11 11.54 28.43
N ALA A 906 -1.27 12.18 28.60
CA ALA A 906 -2.32 11.67 29.48
C ALA A 906 -2.91 10.35 28.97
N LEU A 907 -3.07 10.18 27.66
CA LEU A 907 -3.58 8.97 27.02
C LEU A 907 -2.60 7.80 27.21
N ARG A 908 -1.30 8.02 26.96
CA ARG A 908 -0.24 7.02 27.18
C ARG A 908 -0.08 6.63 28.64
N ALA A 909 -0.30 7.57 29.56
CA ALA A 909 -0.23 7.32 31.00
C ALA A 909 -1.52 6.73 31.59
N GLY A 910 -2.62 6.68 30.82
CA GLY A 910 -3.95 6.28 31.32
C GLY A 910 -4.52 7.24 32.37
N ARG A 911 -4.21 8.54 32.28
CA ARG A 911 -4.50 9.54 33.33
C ARG A 911 -5.59 10.57 32.97
N ILE A 912 -6.26 10.45 31.82
CA ILE A 912 -7.27 11.43 31.39
C ILE A 912 -8.40 11.57 32.42
N ASP A 913 -8.99 10.45 32.86
CA ASP A 913 -10.06 10.47 33.86
C ASP A 913 -9.56 10.90 35.25
N TYR A 914 -8.31 10.58 35.59
CA TYR A 914 -7.69 11.04 36.82
C TYR A 914 -7.60 12.57 36.87
N LEU A 915 -7.19 13.21 35.78
CA LEU A 915 -7.13 14.67 35.67
C LEU A 915 -8.52 15.29 35.83
N TYR A 916 -9.52 14.72 35.17
CA TYR A 916 -10.90 15.19 35.25
C TYR A 916 -11.51 15.05 36.65
N ASN A 917 -11.23 13.95 37.34
CA ASN A 917 -11.72 13.70 38.70
C ASN A 917 -11.05 14.61 39.75
N ASN A 918 -9.88 15.18 39.46
CA ASN A 918 -9.16 16.11 40.33
C ASN A 918 -9.25 17.58 39.87
N ARG A 919 -10.18 17.89 38.96
CA ARG A 919 -10.31 19.23 38.34
C ARG A 919 -10.39 20.38 39.34
N GLU A 920 -11.10 20.21 40.46
CA GLU A 920 -11.27 21.23 41.49
C GLU A 920 -9.95 21.59 42.20
N LYS A 921 -9.04 20.61 42.36
CA LYS A 921 -7.72 20.84 42.93
C LYS A 921 -6.77 21.51 41.94
N LEU A 922 -6.94 21.24 40.64
CA LEU A 922 -6.12 21.80 39.57
C LEU A 922 -6.54 23.24 39.18
N GLN A 923 -7.75 23.65 39.54
CA GLN A 923 -8.26 25.02 39.31
C GLN A 923 -7.91 25.99 40.45
N GLN A 924 -7.23 25.55 41.52
CA GLN A 924 -6.76 26.45 42.58
C GLN A 924 -5.53 27.26 42.10
N PRO A 925 -5.43 28.56 42.42
CA PRO A 925 -4.36 29.44 41.94
C PRO A 925 -3.05 29.21 42.68
N MET A 926 -2.45 28.03 42.55
CA MET A 926 -1.14 27.72 43.12
C MET A 926 -0.12 27.12 42.12
N TYR A 927 -0.46 27.03 40.83
CA TYR A 927 0.45 26.54 39.77
C TYR A 927 0.34 27.39 38.48
N ALA A 928 0.53 28.70 38.60
CA ALA A 928 0.57 29.62 37.44
C ALA A 928 1.96 29.76 36.80
N ASN A 929 2.97 29.00 37.23
CA ASN A 929 4.30 28.98 36.62
C ASN A 929 4.75 27.53 36.33
N VAL A 930 4.23 26.93 35.25
CA VAL A 930 4.87 25.83 34.49
C VAL A 930 4.55 26.00 33.02
#